data_AF-A0A6N7XFJ3-F1
#
_entry.id   AF-A0A6N7XFJ3-F1
#
_cell.length_a   1.000
_cell.length_b   1.000
_cell.length_c   1.000
_cell.angle_alpha   90.00
_cell.angle_beta   90.00
_cell.angle_gamma   90.00
#
_symmetry.space_group_name_H-M   'P 1'
#
loop_
_entity.id
_entity.type
_entity.pdbx_description
1 polymer ?
#
loop_
_entity_poly.entity_id
_entity_poly.type
_entity_poly.pdbx_seq_one_letter_code
_entity_poly.pdbx_strand_id
1 'polypeptide(L)'
;MKYVEGCRMNKKICVALASTMLVAGAGNLASAETTVTKSGVELMRRYSGADRFQTAVDVSKGNYPNGSSNVILVNGSNPADALSGGPLAYSIDSPILLVNAQSIATVTLNELVRLNPTNVYILGGEKSVSSNLEKVIKSKLKSTTKFTRISGSDRYETSVRVAEVMLGNKSFSGAGFVNGDTNKFPDALSAAALLGKKGMPLILTNGKSLSSSMTKYKSNSNNYIIGGAATINIPGLSGKRIAGNDRYDTSAKVATEGFTYGSYNSNSDSACVVVDGRNYPDALTAISVAKKQNGPILLVDKQVPTPIANYINAQKRDKAYMVGGMNSVSLTVQNDLLNRLENNYKNYRSSEVEKRRLALSDLEKTMSKYDEMVGWLSRNSNNLTAINEYKTLRDQLYRDYTSKSASSLVGVTVETIISKKSDLTKKFEDIAKINDDQYNTILRAEVDKAYDKISERGILLPESQMTSSQKELYSKLKEATRLMTDVSNGKRKLELTYEIKHSSVSSSSSSSDSNSQIREANELLNKAKDIRTQSPEFLSKKANLDYAIADVRKSASSTNLQNLKDATEDFKYVLNAYLALDDKIKTAEKLIKDNKSTIEYSFRSKAYKEADVPKESSGVKLSDYIKKKRSNIEDKIVDYKKTMDSFNTRTQLNYPENELDGLIDEFRNVIRNFDELKILDGTIKTCEDSEPNGKVFKEDKDKMDKLLKAYKDLFDNAKKLKDKAGSEIILSESSYDKIRSLNKALNDAFNEYKTEYSRSR
;
A
#
# COMPACT_ATOMS: atom_id res chain seq x y z
N MET A 1 21.43 57.47 -4.56
CA MET A 1 20.00 57.34 -4.21
C MET A 1 19.54 55.92 -4.57
N LYS A 2 19.16 55.14 -3.55
CA LYS A 2 18.27 53.95 -3.48
C LYS A 2 18.32 52.81 -4.53
N TYR A 3 18.64 51.60 -4.01
CA TYR A 3 17.95 50.27 -4.12
C TYR A 3 17.52 49.78 -5.53
N VAL A 4 17.82 48.55 -6.00
CA VAL A 4 17.54 47.21 -5.44
C VAL A 4 18.42 46.12 -6.12
N GLU A 5 18.92 45.18 -5.32
CA GLU A 5 19.56 43.89 -5.65
C GLU A 5 18.55 42.87 -6.24
N GLY A 6 18.86 42.03 -7.24
CA GLY A 6 19.69 40.84 -7.08
C GLY A 6 18.91 39.63 -6.55
N CYS A 7 18.26 38.85 -7.43
CA CYS A 7 17.91 37.45 -7.10
C CYS A 7 17.95 36.56 -8.36
N ARG A 8 18.99 35.71 -8.44
CA ARG A 8 19.16 34.63 -9.41
C ARG A 8 18.39 33.38 -8.93
N MET A 9 17.30 33.02 -9.60
CA MET A 9 16.71 31.68 -9.51
C MET A 9 17.34 30.75 -10.54
N ASN A 10 17.89 29.61 -10.11
CA ASN A 10 18.49 28.59 -10.98
C ASN A 10 17.77 27.24 -10.81
N LYS A 11 16.97 26.89 -11.83
CA LYS A 11 16.75 25.58 -12.49
C LYS A 11 16.61 24.28 -11.66
N LYS A 12 15.46 23.60 -11.84
CA LYS A 12 15.26 22.22 -12.37
C LYS A 12 14.14 21.42 -11.67
N ILE A 13 12.87 21.66 -12.03
CA ILE A 13 11.82 20.63 -12.03
C ILE A 13 10.95 20.86 -13.27
N CYS A 14 11.42 20.39 -14.42
CA CYS A 14 10.67 20.13 -15.65
C CYS A 14 11.66 19.49 -16.63
N VAL A 15 11.37 18.26 -17.06
CA VAL A 15 11.89 17.47 -18.21
C VAL A 15 12.19 16.04 -17.77
N ALA A 16 11.14 15.21 -17.80
CA ALA A 16 11.22 13.76 -18.03
C ALA A 16 9.88 13.23 -18.63
N LEU A 17 9.21 14.06 -19.46
CA LEU A 17 7.97 13.69 -20.17
C LEU A 17 7.97 14.11 -21.65
N ALA A 18 9.13 14.43 -22.23
CA ALA A 18 9.21 14.83 -23.64
C ALA A 18 10.38 14.17 -24.34
N SER A 19 10.19 12.94 -24.83
CA SER A 19 10.97 12.36 -25.93
C SER A 19 10.26 11.13 -26.52
N THR A 20 9.07 11.34 -27.12
CA THR A 20 8.54 10.63 -28.32
C THR A 20 7.10 11.09 -28.60
N MET A 21 6.89 12.39 -28.81
CA MET A 21 5.67 12.89 -29.47
C MET A 21 6.08 13.94 -30.50
N LEU A 22 6.20 13.50 -31.75
CA LEU A 22 6.25 14.34 -32.94
C LEU A 22 5.79 13.47 -34.11
N VAL A 23 4.48 13.45 -34.38
CA VAL A 23 3.86 13.90 -35.64
C VAL A 23 2.38 14.19 -35.34
N ALA A 24 1.93 15.35 -35.81
CA ALA A 24 0.70 16.06 -35.46
C ALA A 24 -0.59 15.51 -36.11
N GLY A 25 -1.74 15.84 -35.52
CA GLY A 25 -3.06 15.79 -36.17
C GLY A 25 -4.24 15.81 -35.20
N ALA A 26 -4.77 17.01 -34.91
CA ALA A 26 -6.03 17.37 -34.24
C ALA A 26 -6.87 16.27 -33.55
N GLY A 27 -6.88 16.28 -32.20
CA GLY A 27 -7.82 15.51 -31.36
C GLY A 27 -7.33 15.20 -29.95
N ASN A 28 -6.70 16.15 -29.23
CA ASN A 28 -6.15 15.87 -27.89
C ASN A 28 -7.22 15.94 -26.79
N LEU A 29 -7.98 14.85 -26.64
CA LEU A 29 -8.42 14.39 -25.31
C LEU A 29 -7.16 13.95 -24.55
N ALA A 30 -7.01 14.37 -23.29
CA ALA A 30 -5.90 13.96 -22.43
C ALA A 30 -5.75 12.43 -22.46
N SER A 31 -4.68 11.91 -23.08
CA SER A 31 -4.39 10.49 -23.10
C SER A 31 -3.91 10.06 -21.70
N ALA A 32 -4.52 9.02 -21.16
CA ALA A 32 -4.01 8.40 -19.94
C ALA A 32 -2.62 7.79 -20.23
N GLU A 33 -1.68 7.92 -19.28
CA GLU A 33 -0.36 7.29 -19.42
C GLU A 33 -0.51 5.78 -19.59
N THR A 34 0.05 5.24 -20.68
CA THR A 34 0.06 3.81 -20.98
C THR A 34 0.93 3.03 -19.99
N THR A 35 1.93 3.68 -19.39
CA THR A 35 2.80 3.07 -18.37
C THR A 35 3.25 4.14 -17.38
N VAL A 36 3.08 3.88 -16.09
CA VAL A 36 3.49 4.77 -15.00
C VAL A 36 4.67 4.11 -14.27
N THR A 37 5.81 4.79 -14.29
CA THR A 37 7.06 4.32 -13.66
C THR A 37 7.48 5.29 -12.55
N LYS A 38 7.85 4.77 -11.38
CA LYS A 38 8.36 5.56 -10.26
C LYS A 38 9.69 5.00 -9.77
N SER A 39 10.73 5.83 -9.78
CA SER A 39 12.10 5.42 -9.39
C SER A 39 12.60 4.17 -10.12
N GLY A 40 12.28 4.04 -11.41
CA GLY A 40 12.66 2.89 -12.25
C GLY A 40 11.76 1.66 -12.12
N VAL A 41 10.71 1.69 -11.28
CA VAL A 41 9.76 0.59 -11.12
C VAL A 41 8.44 0.92 -11.80
N GLU A 42 7.98 0.05 -12.69
CA GLU A 42 6.66 0.14 -13.30
C GLU A 42 5.59 -0.21 -12.27
N LEU A 43 4.83 0.78 -11.83
CA LEU A 43 3.71 0.59 -10.89
C LEU A 43 2.42 0.29 -11.64
N MET A 44 2.28 0.80 -12.86
CA MET A 44 1.04 0.64 -13.59
C MET A 44 1.28 0.58 -15.09
N ARG A 45 0.49 -0.24 -15.77
CA ARG A 45 0.41 -0.27 -17.23
C ARG A 45 -1.03 -0.41 -17.68
N ARG A 46 -1.42 0.33 -18.71
CA ARG A 46 -2.71 0.23 -19.36
C ARG A 46 -2.54 -0.42 -20.72
N TYR A 47 -3.33 -1.44 -20.98
CA TYR A 47 -3.56 -1.98 -22.31
C TYR A 47 -4.88 -1.45 -22.84
N SER A 48 -4.85 -0.72 -23.96
CA SER A 48 -6.04 -0.11 -24.54
C SER A 48 -5.87 0.23 -25.99
N GLY A 49 -6.94 0.06 -26.76
CA GLY A 49 -7.06 0.50 -28.14
C GLY A 49 -8.28 1.38 -28.37
N ALA A 50 -8.45 1.83 -29.62
CA ALA A 50 -9.64 2.57 -30.05
C ALA A 50 -10.95 1.77 -29.86
N ASP A 51 -10.85 0.44 -29.92
CA ASP A 51 -11.95 -0.48 -29.67
C ASP A 51 -11.45 -1.76 -28.97
N ARG A 52 -12.37 -2.73 -28.80
CA ARG A 52 -12.10 -4.02 -28.18
C ARG A 52 -11.11 -4.89 -28.95
N PHE A 53 -11.09 -4.79 -30.28
CA PHE A 53 -10.20 -5.55 -31.14
C PHE A 53 -8.77 -5.04 -30.98
N GLN A 54 -8.59 -3.72 -31.04
CA GLN A 54 -7.29 -3.10 -30.83
C GLN A 54 -6.79 -3.26 -29.38
N THR A 55 -7.68 -3.26 -28.39
CA THR A 55 -7.32 -3.58 -26.99
C THR A 55 -6.80 -5.01 -26.86
N ALA A 56 -7.46 -6.00 -27.49
CA ALA A 56 -6.99 -7.39 -27.52
C ALA A 56 -5.59 -7.52 -28.14
N VAL A 57 -5.34 -6.78 -29.23
CA VAL A 57 -4.04 -6.74 -29.91
C VAL A 57 -2.97 -6.12 -29.01
N ASP A 58 -3.29 -5.04 -28.29
CA ASP A 58 -2.35 -4.37 -27.39
C ASP A 58 -1.98 -5.26 -26.18
N VAL A 59 -2.96 -5.95 -25.59
CA VAL A 59 -2.73 -6.99 -24.57
C VAL A 59 -1.82 -8.08 -25.12
N SER A 60 -2.08 -8.55 -26.34
CA SER A 60 -1.28 -9.60 -26.98
C SER A 60 0.17 -9.17 -27.21
N LYS A 61 0.41 -8.00 -27.80
CA LYS A 61 1.77 -7.45 -28.01
C LYS A 61 2.53 -7.28 -26.71
N GLY A 62 1.86 -6.81 -25.67
CA GLY A 62 2.47 -6.58 -24.37
C GLY A 62 2.88 -7.84 -23.60
N ASN A 63 2.26 -8.98 -23.89
CA ASN A 63 2.44 -10.23 -23.14
C ASN A 63 3.06 -11.37 -23.98
N TYR A 64 3.03 -11.24 -25.31
CA TYR A 64 3.57 -12.20 -26.28
C TYR A 64 4.44 -11.49 -27.33
N PRO A 65 5.49 -10.75 -26.93
CA PRO A 65 6.34 -10.01 -27.86
C PRO A 65 7.02 -10.94 -28.89
N ASN A 66 7.32 -12.17 -28.49
CA ASN A 66 8.02 -13.17 -29.30
C ASN A 66 7.08 -14.17 -30.01
N GLY A 67 5.78 -13.88 -30.06
CA GLY A 67 4.76 -14.78 -30.60
C GLY A 67 4.13 -15.70 -29.55
N SER A 68 3.17 -16.53 -29.98
CA SER A 68 2.46 -17.48 -29.12
C SER A 68 2.16 -18.77 -29.85
N SER A 69 2.41 -19.92 -29.21
CA SER A 69 2.10 -21.24 -29.80
C SER A 69 0.60 -21.50 -29.90
N ASN A 70 -0.19 -20.93 -28.99
CA ASN A 70 -1.64 -21.08 -28.92
C ASN A 70 -2.29 -19.71 -29.09
N VAL A 71 -3.41 -19.64 -29.81
CA VAL A 71 -4.27 -18.45 -29.86
C VAL A 71 -5.72 -18.88 -29.74
N ILE A 72 -6.50 -18.17 -28.92
CA ILE A 72 -7.94 -18.36 -28.81
C ILE A 72 -8.66 -17.22 -29.54
N LEU A 73 -9.56 -17.57 -30.45
CA LEU A 73 -10.43 -16.65 -31.18
C LEU A 73 -11.84 -16.73 -30.60
N VAL A 74 -12.40 -15.56 -30.30
CA VAL A 74 -13.75 -15.42 -29.75
C VAL A 74 -14.51 -14.33 -30.48
N ASN A 75 -15.84 -14.44 -30.52
CA ASN A 75 -16.67 -13.35 -31.01
C ASN A 75 -16.64 -12.18 -30.02
N GLY A 76 -16.06 -11.05 -30.44
CA GLY A 76 -15.96 -9.84 -29.62
C GLY A 76 -17.29 -9.11 -29.41
N SER A 77 -18.30 -9.36 -30.26
CA SER A 77 -19.60 -8.69 -30.24
C SER A 77 -20.63 -9.42 -29.36
N ASN A 78 -20.57 -10.75 -29.28
CA ASN A 78 -21.39 -11.55 -28.37
C ASN A 78 -20.57 -12.67 -27.69
N PRO A 79 -19.76 -12.35 -26.68
CA PRO A 79 -18.81 -13.31 -26.11
C PRO A 79 -19.40 -14.26 -25.05
N ALA A 80 -20.71 -14.51 -25.05
CA ALA A 80 -21.35 -15.35 -24.03
C ALA A 80 -20.75 -16.77 -23.95
N ASP A 81 -20.45 -17.36 -25.11
CA ASP A 81 -19.83 -18.69 -25.22
C ASP A 81 -18.36 -18.69 -24.73
N ALA A 82 -17.72 -17.51 -24.71
CA ALA A 82 -16.31 -17.34 -24.42
C ALA A 82 -15.98 -17.16 -22.92
N LEU A 83 -16.98 -16.97 -22.06
CA LEU A 83 -16.77 -16.77 -20.61
C LEU A 83 -16.04 -17.96 -19.95
N SER A 84 -16.25 -19.17 -20.46
CA SER A 84 -15.55 -20.39 -20.00
C SER A 84 -14.13 -20.54 -20.54
N GLY A 85 -13.75 -19.75 -21.56
CA GLY A 85 -12.46 -19.81 -22.21
C GLY A 85 -11.29 -19.27 -21.38
N GLY A 86 -11.57 -18.50 -20.33
CA GLY A 86 -10.56 -17.88 -19.48
C GLY A 86 -9.58 -18.88 -18.85
N PRO A 87 -10.05 -19.88 -18.06
CA PRO A 87 -9.17 -20.91 -17.51
C PRO A 87 -8.41 -21.70 -18.55
N LEU A 88 -9.02 -22.00 -19.71
CA LEU A 88 -8.32 -22.64 -20.84
C LEU A 88 -7.15 -21.76 -21.31
N ALA A 89 -7.41 -20.48 -21.59
CA ALA A 89 -6.39 -19.51 -22.02
C ALA A 89 -5.25 -19.40 -21.00
N TYR A 90 -5.58 -19.38 -19.70
CA TYR A 90 -4.61 -19.37 -18.62
C TYR A 90 -3.77 -20.66 -18.58
N SER A 91 -4.41 -21.82 -18.79
CA SER A 91 -3.76 -23.13 -18.73
C SER A 91 -2.78 -23.34 -19.89
N ILE A 92 -3.14 -22.91 -21.10
CA ILE A 92 -2.33 -23.12 -22.31
C ILE A 92 -1.46 -21.90 -22.66
N ASP A 93 -1.40 -20.91 -21.78
CA ASP A 93 -0.65 -19.65 -21.95
C ASP A 93 -0.93 -18.99 -23.31
N SER A 94 -2.21 -18.68 -23.57
CA SER A 94 -2.69 -18.16 -24.85
C SER A 94 -3.27 -16.75 -24.71
N PRO A 95 -3.00 -15.82 -25.66
CA PRO A 95 -3.81 -14.63 -25.82
C PRO A 95 -5.21 -15.02 -26.30
N ILE A 96 -6.19 -14.17 -25.97
CA ILE A 96 -7.54 -14.19 -26.54
C ILE A 96 -7.64 -13.02 -27.51
N LEU A 97 -7.86 -13.31 -28.78
CA LEU A 97 -8.10 -12.32 -29.81
C LEU A 97 -9.59 -12.30 -30.19
N LEU A 98 -10.09 -11.10 -30.51
CA LEU A 98 -11.49 -10.88 -30.82
C LEU A 98 -11.70 -10.83 -32.34
N VAL A 99 -12.78 -11.45 -32.81
CA VAL A 99 -13.29 -11.37 -34.20
C VAL A 99 -14.78 -11.03 -34.21
N ASN A 100 -15.34 -10.67 -35.36
CA ASN A 100 -16.78 -10.63 -35.55
C ASN A 100 -17.28 -11.99 -36.09
N ALA A 101 -18.60 -12.19 -36.15
CA ALA A 101 -19.18 -13.45 -36.61
C ALA A 101 -18.75 -13.82 -38.05
N GLN A 102 -18.67 -12.83 -38.93
CA GLN A 102 -18.43 -13.02 -40.36
C GLN A 102 -17.18 -12.30 -40.87
N SER A 103 -16.53 -11.50 -40.04
CA SER A 103 -15.37 -10.70 -40.43
C SER A 103 -14.29 -10.66 -39.35
N ILE A 104 -13.06 -10.41 -39.77
CA ILE A 104 -11.91 -10.17 -38.90
C ILE A 104 -11.38 -8.77 -39.18
N ALA A 105 -11.19 -7.98 -38.13
CA ALA A 105 -10.55 -6.67 -38.26
C ALA A 105 -9.10 -6.83 -38.70
N THR A 106 -8.61 -5.94 -39.55
CA THR A 106 -7.23 -5.97 -40.06
C THR A 106 -6.20 -6.01 -38.92
N VAL A 107 -6.46 -5.29 -37.82
CA VAL A 107 -5.58 -5.28 -36.64
C VAL A 107 -5.49 -6.63 -35.97
N THR A 108 -6.60 -7.37 -35.86
CA THR A 108 -6.64 -8.74 -35.32
C THR A 108 -5.92 -9.70 -36.26
N LEU A 109 -6.16 -9.60 -37.58
CA LEU A 109 -5.52 -10.48 -38.56
C LEU A 109 -4.00 -10.32 -38.55
N ASN A 110 -3.50 -9.07 -38.55
CA ASN A 110 -2.09 -8.77 -38.50
C ASN A 110 -1.44 -9.30 -37.21
N GLU A 111 -2.15 -9.17 -36.08
CA GLU A 111 -1.67 -9.71 -34.81
C GLU A 111 -1.63 -11.23 -34.80
N LEU A 112 -2.64 -11.89 -35.36
CA LEU A 112 -2.67 -13.35 -35.48
C LEU A 112 -1.51 -13.86 -36.35
N VAL A 113 -1.17 -13.17 -37.43
CA VAL A 113 0.01 -13.47 -38.27
C VAL A 113 1.30 -13.24 -37.49
N ARG A 114 1.44 -12.12 -36.77
CA ARG A 114 2.60 -11.81 -35.92
C ARG A 114 2.84 -12.88 -34.86
N LEU A 115 1.77 -13.37 -34.24
CA LEU A 115 1.85 -14.40 -33.20
C LEU A 115 2.32 -15.74 -33.75
N ASN A 116 2.09 -16.01 -35.04
CA ASN A 116 2.54 -17.20 -35.75
C ASN A 116 2.19 -18.53 -35.02
N PRO A 117 0.91 -18.78 -34.70
CA PRO A 117 0.53 -19.87 -33.82
C PRO A 117 0.64 -21.25 -34.47
N THR A 118 0.92 -22.24 -33.62
CA THR A 118 0.81 -23.66 -33.97
C THR A 118 -0.62 -24.16 -33.83
N ASN A 119 -1.36 -23.65 -32.82
CA ASN A 119 -2.75 -24.02 -32.57
C ASN A 119 -3.64 -22.77 -32.49
N VAL A 120 -4.76 -22.80 -33.19
CA VAL A 120 -5.83 -21.80 -33.11
C VAL A 120 -7.09 -22.48 -32.60
N TYR A 121 -7.60 -22.00 -31.48
CA TYR A 121 -8.84 -22.47 -30.87
C TYR A 121 -9.95 -21.46 -31.16
N ILE A 122 -11.07 -21.91 -31.72
CA ILE A 122 -12.24 -21.06 -31.95
C ILE A 122 -13.29 -21.42 -30.90
N LEU A 123 -13.66 -20.48 -30.03
CA LEU A 123 -14.71 -20.71 -29.04
C LEU A 123 -16.06 -20.22 -29.57
N GLY A 124 -17.03 -21.13 -29.58
CA GLY A 124 -18.38 -20.88 -30.08
C GLY A 124 -18.64 -21.53 -31.45
N GLY A 125 -19.93 -21.76 -31.72
CA GLY A 125 -20.39 -22.39 -32.96
C GLY A 125 -20.26 -21.47 -34.18
N GLU A 126 -20.76 -21.93 -35.33
CA GLU A 126 -20.67 -21.18 -36.60
C GLU A 126 -21.45 -19.85 -36.59
N LYS A 127 -22.47 -19.73 -35.73
CA LYS A 127 -23.17 -18.45 -35.49
C LYS A 127 -22.27 -17.43 -34.79
N SER A 128 -21.34 -17.89 -33.96
CA SER A 128 -20.40 -17.05 -33.21
C SER A 128 -19.17 -16.72 -34.07
N VAL A 129 -18.63 -17.69 -34.80
CA VAL A 129 -17.53 -17.49 -35.77
C VAL A 129 -17.79 -18.37 -36.97
N SER A 130 -18.19 -17.79 -38.10
CA SER A 130 -18.61 -18.54 -39.28
C SER A 130 -17.51 -19.45 -39.83
N SER A 131 -17.92 -20.56 -40.46
CA SER A 131 -17.03 -21.48 -41.17
C SER A 131 -16.30 -20.78 -42.33
N ASN A 132 -16.93 -19.79 -42.98
CA ASN A 132 -16.27 -18.96 -43.99
C ASN A 132 -15.15 -18.11 -43.41
N LEU A 133 -15.37 -17.45 -42.26
CA LEU A 133 -14.32 -16.70 -41.59
C LEU A 133 -13.16 -17.61 -41.15
N GLU A 134 -13.46 -18.80 -40.62
CA GLU A 134 -12.44 -19.78 -40.28
C GLU A 134 -11.57 -20.15 -41.50
N LYS A 135 -12.18 -20.38 -42.67
CA LYS A 135 -11.44 -20.65 -43.93
C LYS A 135 -10.55 -19.48 -44.34
N VAL A 136 -11.06 -18.25 -44.26
CA VAL A 136 -10.29 -17.03 -44.56
C VAL A 136 -9.07 -16.93 -43.65
N ILE A 137 -9.24 -17.17 -42.36
CA ILE A 137 -8.13 -17.12 -41.39
C ILE A 137 -7.12 -18.23 -41.66
N LYS A 138 -7.57 -19.47 -41.93
CA LYS A 138 -6.69 -20.60 -42.30
C LYS A 138 -5.80 -20.25 -43.49
N SER A 139 -6.33 -19.62 -44.53
CA SER A 139 -5.54 -19.25 -45.73
C SER A 139 -4.45 -18.19 -45.48
N LYS A 140 -4.49 -17.51 -44.33
CA LYS A 140 -3.53 -16.46 -43.97
C LYS A 140 -2.43 -16.96 -43.02
N LEU A 141 -2.54 -18.20 -42.53
CA LEU A 141 -1.57 -18.82 -41.62
C LEU A 141 -0.83 -19.97 -42.31
N LYS A 142 0.18 -20.52 -41.63
CA LYS A 142 0.93 -21.67 -42.11
C LYS A 142 -0.01 -22.88 -42.25
N SER A 143 0.22 -23.69 -43.27
CA SER A 143 -0.53 -24.94 -43.50
C SER A 143 -0.41 -25.94 -42.33
N THR A 144 0.64 -25.83 -41.52
CA THR A 144 0.86 -26.65 -40.31
C THR A 144 0.08 -26.18 -39.09
N THR A 145 -0.55 -25.00 -39.13
CA THR A 145 -1.34 -24.47 -38.01
C THR A 145 -2.63 -25.28 -37.85
N LYS A 146 -2.84 -25.86 -36.67
CA LYS A 146 -4.01 -26.67 -36.33
C LYS A 146 -5.15 -25.78 -35.84
N PHE A 147 -6.35 -26.01 -36.37
CA PHE A 147 -7.57 -25.31 -35.94
C PHE A 147 -8.48 -26.26 -35.18
N THR A 148 -8.93 -25.85 -33.99
CA THR A 148 -9.87 -26.60 -33.16
C THR A 148 -11.05 -25.72 -32.79
N ARG A 149 -12.25 -26.05 -33.27
CA ARG A 149 -13.48 -25.38 -32.84
C ARG A 149 -14.03 -26.07 -31.61
N ILE A 150 -14.31 -25.29 -30.57
CA ILE A 150 -14.88 -25.76 -29.31
C ILE A 150 -16.26 -25.11 -29.16
N SER A 151 -17.30 -25.90 -29.32
CA SER A 151 -18.69 -25.43 -29.30
C SER A 151 -19.65 -26.52 -28.84
N GLY A 152 -20.70 -26.14 -28.12
CA GLY A 152 -21.88 -26.95 -27.83
C GLY A 152 -23.14 -26.36 -28.45
N SER A 153 -24.29 -26.95 -28.13
CA SER A 153 -25.61 -26.44 -28.56
C SER A 153 -25.95 -25.06 -27.98
N ASP A 154 -25.41 -24.76 -26.80
CA ASP A 154 -25.52 -23.47 -26.12
C ASP A 154 -24.22 -23.13 -25.34
N ARG A 155 -24.25 -22.03 -24.59
CA ARG A 155 -23.10 -21.58 -23.76
C ARG A 155 -22.76 -22.57 -22.64
N TYR A 156 -23.75 -23.31 -22.15
CA TYR A 156 -23.62 -24.26 -21.07
C TYR A 156 -22.87 -25.49 -21.57
N GLU A 157 -23.31 -26.08 -22.66
CA GLU A 157 -22.62 -27.20 -23.29
C GLU A 157 -21.25 -26.79 -23.84
N THR A 158 -21.11 -25.58 -24.39
CA THR A 158 -19.80 -25.05 -24.81
C THR A 158 -18.82 -25.03 -23.63
N SER A 159 -19.25 -24.64 -22.42
CA SER A 159 -18.37 -24.66 -21.24
C SER A 159 -17.90 -26.06 -20.86
N VAL A 160 -18.72 -27.09 -21.08
CA VAL A 160 -18.31 -28.50 -20.87
C VAL A 160 -17.28 -28.92 -21.91
N ARG A 161 -17.46 -28.57 -23.19
CA ARG A 161 -16.48 -28.86 -24.24
C ARG A 161 -15.15 -28.17 -23.98
N VAL A 162 -15.18 -26.92 -23.49
CA VAL A 162 -13.97 -26.20 -23.06
C VAL A 162 -13.29 -26.91 -21.89
N ALA A 163 -14.07 -27.40 -20.91
CA ALA A 163 -13.54 -28.18 -19.80
C ALA A 163 -12.86 -29.47 -20.26
N GLU A 164 -13.46 -30.18 -21.22
CA GLU A 164 -12.88 -31.41 -21.79
C GLU A 164 -11.57 -31.15 -22.53
N VAL A 165 -11.49 -30.09 -23.33
CA VAL A 165 -10.23 -29.69 -23.98
C VAL A 165 -9.17 -29.27 -22.97
N MET A 166 -9.55 -28.52 -21.93
CA MET A 166 -8.63 -28.07 -20.89
C MET A 166 -8.06 -29.25 -20.07
N LEU A 167 -8.89 -30.22 -19.74
CA LEU A 167 -8.51 -31.38 -18.92
C LEU A 167 -7.83 -32.49 -19.74
N GLY A 168 -8.20 -32.65 -21.01
CA GLY A 168 -7.80 -33.79 -21.82
C GLY A 168 -8.16 -35.11 -21.13
N ASN A 169 -7.20 -36.02 -21.03
CA ASN A 169 -7.36 -37.31 -20.36
C ASN A 169 -7.10 -37.26 -18.83
N LYS A 170 -6.89 -36.07 -18.25
CA LYS A 170 -6.57 -35.93 -16.83
C LYS A 170 -7.82 -36.01 -15.96
N SER A 171 -7.71 -36.67 -14.82
CA SER A 171 -8.69 -36.54 -13.73
C SER A 171 -8.72 -35.09 -13.25
N PHE A 172 -9.92 -34.53 -13.05
CA PHE A 172 -10.06 -33.16 -12.56
C PHE A 172 -10.15 -33.15 -11.03
N SER A 173 -9.45 -32.20 -10.40
CA SER A 173 -9.47 -32.01 -8.94
C SER A 173 -10.76 -31.34 -8.45
N GLY A 174 -11.47 -30.64 -9.34
CA GLY A 174 -12.79 -30.04 -9.15
C GLY A 174 -13.08 -29.07 -10.30
N ALA A 175 -14.21 -28.35 -10.23
CA ALA A 175 -14.61 -27.34 -11.22
C ALA A 175 -15.15 -26.06 -10.53
N GLY A 176 -15.11 -24.94 -11.25
CA GLY A 176 -15.77 -23.70 -10.85
C GLY A 176 -17.12 -23.54 -11.52
N PHE A 177 -18.18 -23.34 -10.74
CA PHE A 177 -19.53 -23.13 -11.22
C PHE A 177 -19.91 -21.66 -11.09
N VAL A 178 -20.36 -21.08 -12.19
CA VAL A 178 -20.81 -19.68 -12.28
C VAL A 178 -22.13 -19.59 -13.04
N ASN A 179 -22.90 -18.55 -12.79
CA ASN A 179 -24.13 -18.29 -13.55
C ASN A 179 -23.77 -17.68 -14.91
N GLY A 180 -24.20 -18.34 -15.99
CA GLY A 180 -23.93 -17.95 -17.37
C GLY A 180 -25.04 -17.13 -18.03
N ASP A 181 -26.10 -16.76 -17.32
CA ASP A 181 -27.19 -15.93 -17.84
C ASP A 181 -26.71 -14.51 -18.21
N THR A 182 -27.51 -13.83 -19.04
CA THR A 182 -27.27 -12.46 -19.45
C THR A 182 -27.09 -11.55 -18.23
N ASN A 183 -26.07 -10.67 -18.27
CA ASN A 183 -25.69 -9.76 -17.18
C ASN A 183 -25.16 -10.42 -15.89
N LYS A 184 -24.93 -11.75 -15.87
CA LYS A 184 -24.29 -12.48 -14.75
C LYS A 184 -22.82 -12.88 -15.00
N PHE A 185 -22.25 -12.43 -16.11
CA PHE A 185 -20.85 -12.64 -16.49
C PHE A 185 -19.76 -12.19 -15.48
N PRO A 186 -19.94 -11.19 -14.58
CA PRO A 186 -18.85 -10.70 -13.75
C PRO A 186 -18.19 -11.77 -12.87
N ASP A 187 -18.99 -12.69 -12.34
CA ASP A 187 -18.50 -13.80 -11.52
C ASP A 187 -17.60 -14.73 -12.34
N ALA A 188 -17.95 -15.00 -13.60
CA ALA A 188 -17.14 -15.80 -14.51
C ALA A 188 -15.79 -15.14 -14.84
N LEU A 189 -15.78 -13.83 -15.09
CA LEU A 189 -14.54 -13.09 -15.39
C LEU A 189 -13.56 -13.11 -14.22
N SER A 190 -14.05 -12.80 -13.02
CA SER A 190 -13.19 -12.75 -11.82
C SER A 190 -12.70 -14.14 -11.43
N ALA A 191 -13.54 -15.17 -11.61
CA ALA A 191 -13.20 -16.58 -11.38
C ALA A 191 -12.10 -17.11 -12.29
N ALA A 192 -12.00 -16.63 -13.52
CA ALA A 192 -11.16 -17.23 -14.55
C ALA A 192 -9.69 -17.37 -14.14
N ALA A 193 -9.11 -16.34 -13.50
CA ALA A 193 -7.72 -16.37 -13.04
C ALA A 193 -7.50 -17.35 -11.88
N LEU A 194 -8.44 -17.42 -10.92
CA LEU A 194 -8.38 -18.37 -9.81
C LEU A 194 -8.43 -19.81 -10.31
N LEU A 195 -9.40 -20.10 -11.18
CA LEU A 195 -9.63 -21.44 -11.73
C LEU A 195 -8.48 -21.87 -12.64
N GLY A 196 -8.01 -20.95 -13.51
CA GLY A 196 -6.82 -21.17 -14.33
C GLY A 196 -5.57 -21.48 -13.50
N LYS A 197 -5.33 -20.73 -12.41
CA LYS A 197 -4.22 -20.97 -11.47
C LYS A 197 -4.30 -22.34 -10.80
N LYS A 198 -5.52 -22.80 -10.50
CA LYS A 198 -5.78 -24.12 -9.88
C LYS A 198 -5.87 -25.26 -10.89
N GLY A 199 -5.78 -24.98 -12.20
CA GLY A 199 -5.98 -25.99 -13.25
C GLY A 199 -7.41 -26.56 -13.29
N MET A 200 -8.41 -25.79 -12.83
CA MET A 200 -9.82 -26.20 -12.77
C MET A 200 -10.61 -25.56 -13.92
N PRO A 201 -11.52 -26.30 -14.58
CA PRO A 201 -12.40 -25.72 -15.60
C PRO A 201 -13.48 -24.82 -14.99
N LEU A 202 -14.01 -23.91 -15.81
CA LEU A 202 -15.18 -23.08 -15.49
C LEU A 202 -16.41 -23.63 -16.23
N ILE A 203 -17.41 -24.04 -15.46
CA ILE A 203 -18.69 -24.56 -15.92
C ILE A 203 -19.75 -23.47 -15.75
N LEU A 204 -20.38 -23.10 -16.87
CA LEU A 204 -21.49 -22.15 -16.88
C LEU A 204 -22.80 -22.89 -16.55
N THR A 205 -23.66 -22.28 -15.75
CA THR A 205 -24.98 -22.85 -15.39
C THR A 205 -26.08 -21.80 -15.51
N ASN A 206 -27.34 -22.21 -15.58
CA ASN A 206 -28.49 -21.31 -15.44
C ASN A 206 -28.82 -20.99 -13.96
N GLY A 207 -27.98 -21.45 -13.02
CA GLY A 207 -28.15 -21.25 -11.58
C GLY A 207 -29.18 -22.14 -10.89
N LYS A 208 -29.96 -22.95 -11.61
CA LYS A 208 -31.04 -23.79 -11.04
C LYS A 208 -30.84 -25.28 -11.28
N SER A 209 -30.27 -25.65 -12.42
CA SER A 209 -30.09 -27.03 -12.86
C SER A 209 -28.77 -27.23 -13.60
N LEU A 210 -28.30 -28.46 -13.66
CA LEU A 210 -27.18 -28.88 -14.50
C LEU A 210 -27.69 -29.78 -15.62
N SER A 211 -27.12 -29.65 -16.82
CA SER A 211 -27.34 -30.62 -17.89
C SER A 211 -26.70 -31.97 -17.54
N SER A 212 -27.12 -33.03 -18.24
CA SER A 212 -26.53 -34.37 -18.08
C SER A 212 -25.01 -34.35 -18.25
N SER A 213 -24.50 -33.61 -19.25
CA SER A 213 -23.07 -33.45 -19.53
C SER A 213 -22.27 -32.80 -18.39
N MET A 214 -22.92 -32.05 -17.51
CA MET A 214 -22.30 -31.38 -16.36
C MET A 214 -22.33 -32.19 -15.07
N THR A 215 -23.17 -33.22 -15.00
CA THR A 215 -23.44 -33.94 -13.74
C THR A 215 -22.19 -34.65 -13.21
N LYS A 216 -21.26 -35.03 -14.09
CA LYS A 216 -19.94 -35.58 -13.70
C LYS A 216 -19.14 -34.67 -12.77
N TYR A 217 -19.34 -33.35 -12.85
CA TYR A 217 -18.63 -32.37 -12.01
C TYR A 217 -19.36 -32.05 -10.69
N LYS A 218 -20.62 -32.48 -10.52
CA LYS A 218 -21.54 -32.00 -9.49
C LYS A 218 -21.12 -32.37 -8.05
N SER A 219 -20.70 -33.60 -7.84
CA SER A 219 -20.47 -34.19 -6.51
C SER A 219 -18.99 -34.19 -6.14
N ASN A 220 -18.36 -33.02 -6.14
CA ASN A 220 -16.95 -32.86 -5.74
C ASN A 220 -16.80 -31.74 -4.70
N SER A 221 -16.24 -32.05 -3.53
CA SER A 221 -16.08 -31.10 -2.42
C SER A 221 -15.10 -29.96 -2.71
N ASN A 222 -14.18 -30.16 -3.67
CA ASN A 222 -13.19 -29.16 -4.08
C ASN A 222 -13.72 -28.17 -5.10
N ASN A 223 -14.97 -28.32 -5.55
CA ASN A 223 -15.58 -27.37 -6.46
C ASN A 223 -15.65 -25.96 -5.84
N TYR A 224 -15.66 -24.95 -6.71
CA TYR A 224 -15.98 -23.58 -6.32
C TYR A 224 -17.35 -23.19 -6.86
N ILE A 225 -18.20 -22.62 -6.02
CA ILE A 225 -19.49 -22.05 -6.42
C ILE A 225 -19.35 -20.52 -6.33
N ILE A 226 -19.18 -19.85 -7.46
CA ILE A 226 -18.87 -18.41 -7.49
C ILE A 226 -20.14 -17.64 -7.85
N GLY A 227 -20.67 -16.93 -6.85
CA GLY A 227 -21.96 -16.27 -6.88
C GLY A 227 -22.84 -16.62 -5.68
N GLY A 228 -23.74 -15.69 -5.32
CA GLY A 228 -24.65 -15.84 -4.18
C GLY A 228 -25.66 -16.98 -4.34
N ALA A 229 -26.28 -17.39 -3.23
CA ALA A 229 -27.32 -18.42 -3.26
C ALA A 229 -28.53 -18.01 -4.14
N ALA A 230 -28.81 -16.71 -4.26
CA ALA A 230 -29.85 -16.18 -5.14
C ALA A 230 -29.53 -16.34 -6.64
N THR A 231 -28.26 -16.48 -7.03
CA THR A 231 -27.86 -16.65 -8.44
C THR A 231 -27.52 -18.09 -8.79
N ILE A 232 -27.06 -18.89 -7.83
CA ILE A 232 -26.74 -20.31 -8.01
C ILE A 232 -27.26 -21.11 -6.82
N ASN A 233 -28.38 -21.80 -7.03
CA ASN A 233 -28.99 -22.75 -6.11
C ASN A 233 -29.35 -24.04 -6.86
N ILE A 234 -28.36 -24.92 -6.99
CA ILE A 234 -28.47 -26.19 -7.72
C ILE A 234 -28.51 -27.32 -6.70
N PRO A 235 -29.62 -28.08 -6.59
CA PRO A 235 -29.74 -29.18 -5.62
C PRO A 235 -28.62 -30.22 -5.78
N GLY A 236 -27.90 -30.51 -4.70
CA GLY A 236 -26.82 -31.50 -4.65
C GLY A 236 -25.49 -31.06 -5.28
N LEU A 237 -25.32 -29.78 -5.64
CA LEU A 237 -24.02 -29.25 -6.03
C LEU A 237 -23.15 -29.06 -4.77
N SER A 238 -22.06 -29.81 -4.68
CA SER A 238 -21.07 -29.68 -3.60
C SER A 238 -19.97 -28.71 -4.01
N GLY A 239 -19.40 -27.99 -3.03
CA GLY A 239 -18.27 -27.08 -3.25
C GLY A 239 -18.22 -25.90 -2.27
N LYS A 240 -17.08 -25.22 -2.23
CA LYS A 240 -16.91 -23.98 -1.47
C LYS A 240 -17.56 -22.81 -2.21
N ARG A 241 -18.51 -22.13 -1.57
CA ARG A 241 -19.13 -20.93 -2.13
C ARG A 241 -18.28 -19.70 -1.88
N ILE A 242 -18.06 -18.91 -2.93
CA ILE A 242 -17.44 -17.58 -2.86
C ILE A 242 -18.44 -16.57 -3.42
N ALA A 243 -18.98 -15.71 -2.56
CA ALA A 243 -20.00 -14.76 -2.93
C ALA A 243 -19.87 -13.46 -2.12
N GLY A 244 -20.13 -12.35 -2.80
CA GLY A 244 -20.23 -11.02 -2.21
C GLY A 244 -21.61 -10.40 -2.33
N ASN A 245 -21.74 -9.22 -1.73
CA ASN A 245 -22.96 -8.41 -1.80
C ASN A 245 -23.24 -7.93 -3.23
N ASP A 246 -22.19 -7.75 -4.02
CA ASP A 246 -22.24 -7.39 -5.43
C ASP A 246 -21.09 -8.07 -6.22
N ARG A 247 -20.97 -7.72 -7.50
CA ARG A 247 -19.93 -8.24 -8.39
C ARG A 247 -18.51 -7.85 -7.98
N TYR A 248 -18.35 -6.70 -7.32
CA TYR A 248 -17.06 -6.16 -6.92
C TYR A 248 -16.57 -6.82 -5.62
N ASP A 249 -17.47 -7.02 -4.65
CA ASP A 249 -17.20 -7.81 -3.44
C ASP A 249 -16.93 -9.28 -3.78
N THR A 250 -17.71 -9.87 -4.71
CA THR A 250 -17.43 -11.24 -5.19
C THR A 250 -16.05 -11.33 -5.84
N SER A 251 -15.69 -10.36 -6.70
CA SER A 251 -14.35 -10.29 -7.32
C SER A 251 -13.23 -10.16 -6.29
N ALA A 252 -13.39 -9.31 -5.26
CA ALA A 252 -12.40 -9.17 -4.17
C ALA A 252 -12.23 -10.47 -3.35
N LYS A 253 -13.33 -11.18 -3.08
CA LYS A 253 -13.31 -12.46 -2.36
C LYS A 253 -12.67 -13.58 -3.18
N VAL A 254 -12.96 -13.65 -4.48
CA VAL A 254 -12.30 -14.58 -5.41
C VAL A 254 -10.80 -14.29 -5.48
N ALA A 255 -10.41 -13.02 -5.52
CA ALA A 255 -9.00 -12.64 -5.47
C ALA A 255 -8.33 -13.07 -4.15
N THR A 256 -9.01 -12.86 -3.01
CA THR A 256 -8.53 -13.27 -1.68
C THR A 256 -8.34 -14.79 -1.56
N GLU A 257 -9.12 -15.59 -2.27
CA GLU A 257 -8.99 -17.06 -2.25
C GLU A 257 -7.69 -17.57 -2.87
N GLY A 258 -7.23 -16.93 -3.96
CA GLY A 258 -6.13 -17.45 -4.78
C GLY A 258 -4.86 -16.61 -4.79
N PHE A 259 -4.93 -15.38 -4.27
CA PHE A 259 -3.92 -14.35 -4.46
C PHE A 259 -3.71 -13.57 -3.16
N THR A 260 -3.09 -14.19 -2.16
CA THR A 260 -2.75 -13.54 -0.89
C THR A 260 -1.29 -13.13 -0.80
N TYR A 261 -1.04 -12.04 -0.09
CA TYR A 261 0.31 -11.55 0.20
C TYR A 261 1.06 -12.54 1.10
N GLY A 262 2.32 -12.85 0.77
CA GLY A 262 3.18 -13.74 1.56
C GLY A 262 2.93 -15.24 1.36
N SER A 263 2.05 -15.64 0.44
CA SER A 263 1.77 -17.05 0.12
C SER A 263 2.83 -17.68 -0.81
N TYR A 264 3.58 -16.86 -1.56
CA TYR A 264 4.73 -17.30 -2.37
C TYR A 264 5.96 -16.42 -2.10
N ASN A 265 7.12 -17.06 -2.06
CA ASN A 265 8.43 -16.47 -1.76
C ASN A 265 9.05 -15.74 -2.98
N SER A 266 8.25 -15.15 -3.87
CA SER A 266 8.71 -14.56 -5.13
C SER A 266 8.15 -13.15 -5.37
N ASN A 267 9.00 -12.27 -5.91
CA ASN A 267 8.73 -10.89 -6.35
C ASN A 267 7.57 -10.75 -7.39
N SER A 268 6.87 -11.82 -7.73
CA SER A 268 5.78 -11.90 -8.70
C SER A 268 4.39 -11.64 -8.10
N ASP A 269 4.26 -11.66 -6.78
CA ASP A 269 2.96 -11.75 -6.11
C ASP A 269 2.33 -10.40 -5.75
N SER A 270 2.84 -9.31 -6.29
CA SER A 270 2.36 -7.95 -5.97
C SER A 270 1.42 -7.34 -7.02
N ALA A 271 1.29 -7.98 -8.20
CA ALA A 271 0.49 -7.46 -9.31
C ALA A 271 -1.00 -7.78 -9.16
N CYS A 272 -1.85 -6.91 -9.72
CA CYS A 272 -3.26 -7.18 -10.00
C CYS A 272 -3.65 -6.73 -11.41
N VAL A 273 -4.70 -7.33 -11.98
CA VAL A 273 -5.25 -6.93 -13.27
C VAL A 273 -6.60 -6.28 -13.03
N VAL A 274 -6.84 -5.10 -13.59
CA VAL A 274 -8.04 -4.30 -13.37
C VAL A 274 -8.81 -4.14 -14.68
N VAL A 275 -10.10 -4.46 -14.64
CA VAL A 275 -11.00 -4.45 -15.80
C VAL A 275 -12.36 -3.87 -15.44
N ASP A 276 -13.09 -3.36 -16.43
CA ASP A 276 -14.46 -2.88 -16.22
C ASP A 276 -15.39 -4.04 -15.80
N GLY A 277 -16.08 -3.88 -14.67
CA GLY A 277 -17.05 -4.84 -14.16
C GLY A 277 -18.42 -4.74 -14.82
N ARG A 278 -18.68 -3.71 -15.64
CA ARG A 278 -19.96 -3.44 -16.31
C ARG A 278 -20.00 -3.95 -17.74
N ASN A 279 -18.83 -4.09 -18.37
CA ASN A 279 -18.68 -4.54 -19.74
C ASN A 279 -17.45 -5.45 -19.88
N TYR A 280 -17.54 -6.51 -20.67
CA TYR A 280 -16.58 -7.63 -20.62
C TYR A 280 -15.79 -8.02 -21.86
N PRO A 281 -16.09 -7.58 -23.10
CA PRO A 281 -15.29 -7.95 -24.26
C PRO A 281 -13.80 -7.63 -24.10
N ASP A 282 -13.46 -6.44 -23.59
CA ASP A 282 -12.07 -6.05 -23.28
C ASP A 282 -11.52 -6.89 -22.11
N ALA A 283 -12.34 -7.09 -21.07
CA ALA A 283 -11.97 -7.80 -19.85
C ALA A 283 -11.61 -9.28 -20.09
N LEU A 284 -12.23 -9.93 -21.09
CA LEU A 284 -11.90 -11.31 -21.45
C LEU A 284 -10.44 -11.47 -21.86
N THR A 285 -9.89 -10.48 -22.56
CA THR A 285 -8.50 -10.52 -23.06
C THR A 285 -7.49 -10.44 -21.90
N ALA A 286 -7.90 -9.86 -20.77
CA ALA A 286 -7.07 -9.61 -19.59
C ALA A 286 -6.59 -10.88 -18.88
N ILE A 287 -7.21 -12.04 -19.15
CA ILE A 287 -6.80 -13.32 -18.55
C ILE A 287 -5.36 -13.69 -18.89
N SER A 288 -4.90 -13.31 -20.08
CA SER A 288 -3.52 -13.53 -20.50
C SER A 288 -2.53 -12.68 -19.69
N VAL A 289 -2.92 -11.45 -19.33
CA VAL A 289 -2.17 -10.60 -18.39
C VAL A 289 -2.15 -11.25 -17.02
N ALA A 290 -3.30 -11.71 -16.52
CA ALA A 290 -3.39 -12.38 -15.22
C ALA A 290 -2.49 -13.63 -15.15
N LYS A 291 -2.36 -14.38 -16.25
CA LYS A 291 -1.42 -15.50 -16.39
C LYS A 291 0.03 -15.04 -16.29
N LYS A 292 0.46 -14.07 -17.10
CA LYS A 292 1.85 -13.59 -17.10
C LYS A 292 2.27 -12.96 -15.77
N GLN A 293 1.33 -12.36 -15.07
CA GLN A 293 1.59 -11.58 -13.86
C GLN A 293 1.26 -12.33 -12.56
N ASN A 294 0.79 -13.59 -12.65
CA ASN A 294 0.28 -14.37 -11.51
C ASN A 294 -0.71 -13.56 -10.63
N GLY A 295 -1.53 -12.72 -11.26
CA GLY A 295 -2.37 -11.74 -10.58
C GLY A 295 -3.87 -12.08 -10.66
N PRO A 296 -4.68 -11.60 -9.71
CA PRO A 296 -6.13 -11.69 -9.80
C PRO A 296 -6.68 -10.75 -10.89
N ILE A 297 -7.89 -11.05 -11.37
CA ILE A 297 -8.71 -10.09 -12.12
C ILE A 297 -9.66 -9.39 -11.13
N LEU A 298 -9.52 -8.08 -11.03
CA LEU A 298 -10.30 -7.19 -10.17
C LEU A 298 -11.26 -6.36 -11.03
N LEU A 299 -12.54 -6.41 -10.67
CA LEU A 299 -13.58 -5.67 -11.38
C LEU A 299 -13.76 -4.28 -10.77
N VAL A 300 -13.86 -3.24 -11.60
CA VAL A 300 -14.08 -1.86 -11.17
C VAL A 300 -15.28 -1.22 -11.89
N ASP A 301 -15.80 -0.13 -11.33
CA ASP A 301 -16.82 0.72 -11.96
C ASP A 301 -16.16 2.00 -12.51
N LYS A 302 -16.90 3.11 -12.61
CA LYS A 302 -16.38 4.47 -12.84
C LYS A 302 -15.43 4.93 -11.71
N GLN A 303 -15.48 4.26 -10.56
CA GLN A 303 -14.61 4.45 -9.41
C GLN A 303 -14.14 3.09 -8.88
N VAL A 304 -13.08 3.06 -8.07
CA VAL A 304 -12.61 1.85 -7.41
C VAL A 304 -13.58 1.49 -6.28
N PRO A 305 -14.27 0.34 -6.33
CA PRO A 305 -15.19 -0.06 -5.27
C PRO A 305 -14.45 -0.35 -3.95
N THR A 306 -15.08 -0.06 -2.81
CA THR A 306 -14.49 -0.30 -1.48
C THR A 306 -13.93 -1.72 -1.28
N PRO A 307 -14.61 -2.81 -1.69
CA PRO A 307 -14.04 -4.16 -1.55
C PRO A 307 -12.71 -4.35 -2.31
N ILE A 308 -12.60 -3.75 -3.49
CA ILE A 308 -11.40 -3.83 -4.35
C ILE A 308 -10.27 -3.00 -3.75
N ALA A 309 -10.58 -1.79 -3.29
CA ALA A 309 -9.65 -0.92 -2.57
C ALA A 309 -9.09 -1.62 -1.31
N ASN A 310 -9.97 -2.25 -0.53
CA ASN A 310 -9.59 -3.00 0.67
C ASN A 310 -8.69 -4.18 0.32
N TYR A 311 -9.02 -4.94 -0.71
CA TYR A 311 -8.18 -6.05 -1.19
C TYR A 311 -6.79 -5.58 -1.62
N ILE A 312 -6.69 -4.51 -2.44
CA ILE A 312 -5.42 -3.95 -2.91
C ILE A 312 -4.52 -3.56 -1.74
N ASN A 313 -5.08 -2.88 -0.74
CA ASN A 313 -4.35 -2.44 0.44
C ASN A 313 -3.97 -3.62 1.35
N ALA A 314 -4.91 -4.51 1.66
CA ALA A 314 -4.68 -5.65 2.54
C ALA A 314 -3.65 -6.63 1.96
N GLN A 315 -3.70 -6.87 0.65
CA GLN A 315 -2.75 -7.73 -0.05
C GLN A 315 -1.51 -6.98 -0.56
N LYS A 316 -1.32 -5.72 -0.12
CA LYS A 316 -0.16 -4.87 -0.44
C LYS A 316 0.21 -4.88 -1.91
N ARG A 317 -0.78 -4.81 -2.80
CA ARG A 317 -0.57 -4.78 -4.25
C ARG A 317 0.13 -3.46 -4.59
N ASP A 318 1.28 -3.53 -5.25
CA ASP A 318 2.07 -2.37 -5.65
C ASP A 318 2.21 -2.22 -7.17
N LYS A 319 1.65 -3.18 -7.93
CA LYS A 319 1.60 -3.14 -9.38
C LYS A 319 0.19 -3.42 -9.90
N ALA A 320 -0.26 -2.68 -10.91
CA ALA A 320 -1.54 -2.94 -11.58
C ALA A 320 -1.45 -2.90 -13.11
N TYR A 321 -2.20 -3.78 -13.76
CA TYR A 321 -2.38 -3.79 -15.20
C TYR A 321 -3.84 -3.52 -15.54
N MET A 322 -4.11 -2.40 -16.18
CA MET A 322 -5.46 -2.00 -16.57
C MET A 322 -5.74 -2.50 -17.99
N VAL A 323 -6.88 -3.13 -18.22
CA VAL A 323 -7.29 -3.54 -19.57
C VAL A 323 -8.59 -2.85 -19.95
N GLY A 324 -8.54 -2.06 -21.02
CA GLY A 324 -9.65 -1.26 -21.53
C GLY A 324 -9.31 0.23 -21.63
N GLY A 325 -9.96 0.90 -22.57
CA GLY A 325 -9.85 2.37 -22.75
C GLY A 325 -10.49 3.16 -21.60
N MET A 326 -10.45 4.49 -21.70
CA MET A 326 -10.94 5.40 -20.64
C MET A 326 -12.45 5.30 -20.39
N ASN A 327 -13.24 4.82 -21.36
CA ASN A 327 -14.68 4.58 -21.20
C ASN A 327 -14.96 3.33 -20.34
N SER A 328 -14.06 2.33 -20.41
CA SER A 328 -14.14 1.10 -19.65
C SER A 328 -13.54 1.30 -18.26
N VAL A 329 -12.27 1.71 -18.20
CA VAL A 329 -11.56 1.99 -16.94
C VAL A 329 -11.11 3.45 -16.91
N SER A 330 -11.84 4.27 -16.16
CA SER A 330 -11.71 5.73 -16.17
C SER A 330 -10.36 6.24 -15.66
N LEU A 331 -10.04 7.50 -15.96
CA LEU A 331 -8.88 8.19 -15.37
C LEU A 331 -9.02 8.34 -13.84
N THR A 332 -10.25 8.45 -13.33
CA THR A 332 -10.52 8.47 -11.89
C THR A 332 -10.08 7.16 -11.24
N VAL A 333 -10.41 6.02 -11.84
CA VAL A 333 -9.94 4.71 -11.38
C VAL A 333 -8.42 4.63 -11.46
N GLN A 334 -7.82 5.04 -12.58
CA GLN A 334 -6.37 5.05 -12.74
C GLN A 334 -5.65 5.82 -11.63
N ASN A 335 -6.11 7.03 -11.34
CA ASN A 335 -5.49 7.89 -10.35
C ASN A 335 -5.68 7.36 -8.92
N ASP A 336 -6.86 6.84 -8.57
CA ASP A 336 -7.08 6.23 -7.26
C ASP A 336 -6.21 4.96 -7.06
N LEU A 337 -6.14 4.11 -8.08
CA LEU A 337 -5.25 2.94 -8.07
C LEU A 337 -3.80 3.39 -7.90
N LEU A 338 -3.33 4.34 -8.70
CA LEU A 338 -1.93 4.77 -8.66
C LEU A 338 -1.54 5.27 -7.26
N ASN A 339 -2.39 6.07 -6.63
CA ASN A 339 -2.16 6.53 -5.26
C ASN A 339 -2.02 5.36 -4.26
N ARG A 340 -2.86 4.34 -4.37
CA ARG A 340 -2.81 3.15 -3.51
C ARG A 340 -1.54 2.33 -3.75
N LEU A 341 -1.21 2.07 -5.01
CA LEU A 341 -0.01 1.34 -5.40
C LEU A 341 1.25 2.07 -4.94
N GLU A 342 1.31 3.39 -5.09
CA GLU A 342 2.42 4.21 -4.59
C GLU A 342 2.58 4.14 -3.07
N ASN A 343 1.48 4.18 -2.33
CA ASN A 343 1.51 4.06 -0.87
C ASN A 343 2.00 2.67 -0.44
N ASN A 344 1.50 1.61 -1.09
CA ASN A 344 1.95 0.24 -0.85
C ASN A 344 3.44 0.07 -1.19
N TYR A 345 3.88 0.61 -2.34
CA TYR A 345 5.28 0.61 -2.77
C TYR A 345 6.20 1.35 -1.78
N LYS A 346 5.81 2.54 -1.31
CA LYS A 346 6.57 3.31 -0.31
C LYS A 346 6.70 2.53 1.01
N ASN A 347 5.62 1.93 1.48
CA ASN A 347 5.62 1.14 2.71
C ASN A 347 6.50 -0.11 2.58
N TYR A 348 6.41 -0.82 1.46
CA TYR A 348 7.25 -1.98 1.18
C TYR A 348 8.73 -1.61 1.10
N ARG A 349 9.09 -0.59 0.29
CA ARG A 349 10.47 -0.11 0.15
C ARG A 349 11.05 0.39 1.48
N SER A 350 10.25 1.07 2.31
CA SER A 350 10.68 1.50 3.65
C SER A 350 11.04 0.30 4.54
N SER A 351 10.18 -0.73 4.56
CA SER A 351 10.44 -1.94 5.35
C SER A 351 11.67 -2.73 4.89
N GLU A 352 11.90 -2.79 3.58
CA GLU A 352 13.02 -3.55 3.01
C GLU A 352 14.35 -2.79 3.14
N VAL A 353 14.32 -1.45 3.02
CA VAL A 353 15.49 -0.60 3.32
C VAL A 353 15.88 -0.75 4.79
N GLU A 354 14.91 -0.87 5.70
CA GLU A 354 15.19 -1.08 7.13
C GLU A 354 15.83 -2.45 7.40
N LYS A 355 15.31 -3.53 6.80
CA LYS A 355 15.95 -4.85 6.92
C LYS A 355 17.37 -4.86 6.38
N ARG A 356 17.62 -4.22 5.23
CA ARG A 356 18.98 -4.05 4.68
C ARG A 356 19.86 -3.23 5.60
N ARG A 357 19.34 -2.15 6.19
CA ARG A 357 20.08 -1.33 7.16
C ARG A 357 20.54 -2.16 8.36
N LEU A 358 19.67 -3.03 8.90
CA LEU A 358 20.03 -3.94 9.98
C LEU A 358 21.10 -4.96 9.56
N ALA A 359 20.95 -5.57 8.38
CA ALA A 359 21.93 -6.52 7.84
C ALA A 359 23.30 -5.88 7.56
N LEU A 360 23.32 -4.64 7.04
CA LEU A 360 24.55 -3.87 6.84
C LEU A 360 25.22 -3.53 8.17
N SER A 361 24.44 -3.10 9.17
CA SER A 361 24.97 -2.82 10.51
C SER A 361 25.57 -4.06 11.17
N ASP A 362 24.95 -5.23 10.98
CA ASP A 362 25.49 -6.50 11.47
C ASP A 362 26.78 -6.91 10.74
N LEU A 363 26.85 -6.72 9.42
CA LEU A 363 28.07 -6.90 8.64
C LEU A 363 29.20 -5.97 9.11
N GLU A 364 28.93 -4.68 9.31
CA GLU A 364 29.89 -3.69 9.83
C GLU A 364 30.45 -4.08 11.20
N LYS A 365 29.56 -4.47 12.14
CA LYS A 365 29.99 -4.93 13.47
C LYS A 365 30.87 -6.17 13.38
N THR A 366 30.54 -7.10 12.48
CA THR A 366 31.32 -8.31 12.24
C THR A 366 32.71 -7.97 11.68
N MET A 367 32.78 -7.06 10.69
CA MET A 367 34.04 -6.57 10.13
C MET A 367 34.89 -5.90 11.22
N SER A 368 34.32 -5.00 12.02
CA SER A 368 35.03 -4.32 13.10
C SER A 368 35.58 -5.30 14.14
N LYS A 369 34.79 -6.30 14.54
CA LYS A 369 35.23 -7.36 15.46
C LYS A 369 36.40 -8.14 14.89
N TYR A 370 36.29 -8.59 13.64
CA TYR A 370 37.34 -9.39 13.00
C TYR A 370 38.59 -8.58 12.68
N ASP A 371 38.49 -7.31 12.28
CA ASP A 371 39.65 -6.46 12.02
C ASP A 371 40.56 -6.34 13.25
N GLU A 372 39.96 -6.22 14.42
CA GLU A 372 40.70 -6.18 15.67
C GLU A 372 41.35 -7.52 16.03
N MET A 373 40.60 -8.61 15.93
CA MET A 373 41.11 -9.96 16.18
C MET A 373 42.23 -10.31 15.19
N VAL A 374 42.08 -9.97 13.91
CA VAL A 374 43.13 -10.10 12.89
C VAL A 374 44.33 -9.24 13.24
N GLY A 375 44.15 -8.07 13.85
CA GLY A 375 45.25 -7.25 14.35
C GLY A 375 46.07 -7.90 15.48
N TRP A 376 45.46 -8.77 16.30
CA TRP A 376 46.20 -9.60 17.27
C TRP A 376 46.87 -10.78 16.60
N LEU A 377 46.13 -11.48 15.72
CA LEU A 377 46.64 -12.62 14.98
C LEU A 377 47.82 -12.22 14.09
N SER A 378 47.80 -11.07 13.42
CA SER A 378 48.88 -10.63 12.53
C SER A 378 50.20 -10.35 13.25
N ARG A 379 50.18 -10.09 14.56
CA ARG A 379 51.41 -9.93 15.37
C ARG A 379 52.01 -11.28 15.78
N ASN A 380 51.22 -12.35 15.71
CA ASN A 380 51.55 -13.67 16.24
C ASN A 380 51.47 -14.78 15.18
N SER A 381 51.00 -14.50 13.95
CA SER A 381 50.77 -15.47 12.88
C SER A 381 51.69 -15.22 11.70
N ASN A 382 52.19 -16.30 11.09
CA ASN A 382 53.02 -16.26 9.90
C ASN A 382 52.22 -16.41 8.59
N ASN A 383 50.89 -16.55 8.65
CA ASN A 383 50.04 -16.75 7.47
C ASN A 383 49.65 -15.43 6.80
N LEU A 384 50.64 -14.77 6.18
CA LEU A 384 50.47 -13.48 5.49
C LEU A 384 49.46 -13.57 4.33
N THR A 385 49.39 -14.72 3.65
CA THR A 385 48.46 -14.94 2.53
C THR A 385 47.00 -14.85 2.99
N ALA A 386 46.62 -15.60 4.03
CA ALA A 386 45.24 -15.56 4.54
C ALA A 386 44.85 -14.17 5.09
N ILE A 387 45.79 -13.46 5.73
CA ILE A 387 45.59 -12.09 6.23
C ILE A 387 45.31 -11.12 5.08
N ASN A 388 46.07 -11.22 3.99
CA ASN A 388 45.88 -10.36 2.82
C ASN A 388 44.55 -10.67 2.12
N GLU A 389 44.19 -11.95 1.96
CA GLU A 389 42.90 -12.34 1.37
C GLU A 389 41.71 -11.82 2.18
N TYR A 390 41.76 -11.91 3.51
CA TYR A 390 40.74 -11.31 4.38
C TYR A 390 40.67 -9.80 4.19
N LYS A 391 41.80 -9.09 4.21
CA LYS A 391 41.82 -7.63 4.05
C LYS A 391 41.23 -7.20 2.72
N THR A 392 41.58 -7.90 1.62
CA THR A 392 41.02 -7.63 0.29
C THR A 392 39.51 -7.79 0.27
N LEU A 393 38.98 -8.89 0.81
CA LEU A 393 37.54 -9.11 0.90
C LEU A 393 36.86 -8.06 1.79
N ARG A 394 37.42 -7.78 2.97
CA ARG A 394 36.92 -6.78 3.92
C ARG A 394 36.85 -5.38 3.29
N ASP A 395 37.89 -4.95 2.59
CA ASP A 395 37.90 -3.66 1.89
C ASP A 395 36.90 -3.62 0.73
N GLN A 396 36.72 -4.73 0.01
CA GLN A 396 35.69 -4.83 -1.02
C GLN A 396 34.29 -4.72 -0.40
N LEU A 397 34.00 -5.46 0.67
CA LEU A 397 32.70 -5.41 1.33
C LEU A 397 32.40 -4.01 1.89
N TYR A 398 33.42 -3.31 2.39
CA TYR A 398 33.28 -1.93 2.82
C TYR A 398 32.84 -1.01 1.68
N ARG A 399 33.52 -1.06 0.54
CA ARG A 399 33.20 -0.24 -0.64
C ARG A 399 31.85 -0.59 -1.26
N ASP A 400 31.55 -1.88 -1.34
CA ASP A 400 30.39 -2.36 -2.09
C ASP A 400 29.10 -2.21 -1.29
N TYR A 401 29.16 -2.38 0.04
CA TYR A 401 27.99 -2.47 0.91
C TYR A 401 27.98 -1.42 2.03
N THR A 402 28.95 -1.41 2.94
CA THR A 402 28.81 -0.68 4.21
C THR A 402 29.07 0.83 4.12
N SER A 403 29.90 1.27 3.17
CA SER A 403 30.12 2.70 2.90
C SER A 403 28.93 3.39 2.23
N LYS A 404 27.91 2.63 1.83
CA LYS A 404 26.73 3.10 1.09
C LYS A 404 25.50 3.07 1.99
N SER A 405 24.58 4.01 1.76
CA SER A 405 23.29 3.98 2.46
C SER A 405 22.45 2.79 1.96
N ALA A 406 21.68 2.17 2.86
CA ALA A 406 20.78 1.05 2.51
C ALA A 406 19.80 1.37 1.36
N SER A 407 19.44 2.66 1.21
CA SER A 407 18.56 3.16 0.15
C SER A 407 19.22 3.21 -1.24
N SER A 408 20.55 3.26 -1.30
CA SER A 408 21.35 3.31 -2.53
C SER A 408 21.69 1.92 -3.11
N LEU A 409 21.54 0.86 -2.31
CA LEU A 409 21.75 -0.54 -2.70
C LEU A 409 20.49 -1.15 -3.36
N VAL A 410 20.07 -0.58 -4.49
CA VAL A 410 18.91 -1.06 -5.24
C VAL A 410 19.23 -2.42 -5.88
N GLY A 411 18.37 -3.42 -5.68
CA GLY A 411 18.54 -4.79 -6.24
C GLY A 411 19.38 -5.74 -5.38
N VAL A 412 20.00 -5.28 -4.29
CA VAL A 412 20.72 -6.12 -3.33
C VAL A 412 19.75 -6.66 -2.29
N THR A 413 19.74 -7.98 -2.08
CA THR A 413 18.88 -8.67 -1.09
C THR A 413 19.57 -8.79 0.27
N VAL A 414 18.78 -8.98 1.33
CA VAL A 414 19.29 -9.25 2.68
C VAL A 414 20.11 -10.55 2.70
N GLU A 415 19.65 -11.56 1.98
CA GLU A 415 20.32 -12.86 1.85
C GLU A 415 21.70 -12.72 1.19
N THR A 416 21.85 -11.83 0.22
CA THR A 416 23.16 -11.50 -0.38
C THR A 416 24.11 -10.93 0.67
N ILE A 417 23.65 -10.00 1.52
CA ILE A 417 24.49 -9.38 2.56
C ILE A 417 24.90 -10.43 3.61
N ILE A 418 23.97 -11.30 4.02
CA ILE A 418 24.24 -12.40 4.95
C ILE A 418 25.25 -13.39 4.37
N SER A 419 25.11 -13.75 3.09
CA SER A 419 26.07 -14.62 2.40
C SER A 419 27.47 -14.00 2.39
N LYS A 420 27.58 -12.68 2.15
CA LYS A 420 28.87 -11.98 2.16
C LYS A 420 29.49 -11.88 3.55
N LYS A 421 28.67 -11.72 4.59
CA LYS A 421 29.13 -11.89 5.98
C LYS A 421 29.68 -13.30 6.22
N SER A 422 29.01 -14.34 5.71
CA SER A 422 29.49 -15.72 5.84
C SER A 422 30.83 -15.96 5.11
N ASP A 423 31.00 -15.41 3.91
CA ASP A 423 32.28 -15.46 3.18
C ASP A 423 33.41 -14.81 4.01
N LEU A 424 33.14 -13.66 4.62
CA LEU A 424 34.09 -12.96 5.50
C LEU A 424 34.45 -13.81 6.73
N THR A 425 33.47 -14.45 7.38
CA THR A 425 33.70 -15.36 8.51
C THR A 425 34.60 -16.53 8.13
N LYS A 426 34.40 -17.15 6.96
CA LYS A 426 35.27 -18.25 6.49
C LYS A 426 36.71 -17.79 6.30
N LYS A 427 36.92 -16.61 5.69
CA LYS A 427 38.27 -16.04 5.53
C LYS A 427 38.94 -15.72 6.85
N PHE A 428 38.18 -15.25 7.84
CA PHE A 428 38.69 -15.06 9.19
C PHE A 428 39.11 -16.39 9.84
N GLU A 429 38.31 -17.46 9.67
CA GLU A 429 38.61 -18.79 10.22
C GLU A 429 39.90 -19.40 9.66
N ASP A 430 40.28 -19.06 8.41
CA ASP A 430 41.57 -19.48 7.85
C ASP A 430 42.77 -18.80 8.52
N ILE A 431 42.62 -17.55 9.00
CA ILE A 431 43.64 -16.84 9.77
C ILE A 431 43.72 -17.39 11.20
N ALA A 432 42.58 -17.77 11.76
CA ALA A 432 42.44 -18.36 13.09
C ALA A 432 42.94 -19.82 13.17
N LYS A 433 43.85 -20.24 12.30
CA LYS A 433 44.54 -21.55 12.35
C LYS A 433 45.96 -21.37 12.88
N ILE A 434 46.09 -20.86 14.10
CA ILE A 434 47.37 -20.71 14.82
C ILE A 434 47.49 -21.75 15.93
N ASN A 435 48.70 -21.97 16.47
CA ASN A 435 48.91 -22.96 17.53
C ASN A 435 48.36 -22.46 18.89
N ASP A 436 48.16 -23.39 19.82
CA ASP A 436 47.51 -23.08 21.10
C ASP A 436 48.34 -22.12 21.99
N ASP A 437 49.66 -22.21 21.92
CA ASP A 437 50.58 -21.32 22.64
C ASP A 437 50.44 -19.85 22.20
N GLN A 438 50.22 -19.62 20.90
CA GLN A 438 49.96 -18.29 20.35
C GLN A 438 48.61 -17.74 20.84
N TYR A 439 47.57 -18.57 20.97
CA TYR A 439 46.30 -18.17 21.58
C TYR A 439 46.44 -17.81 23.06
N ASN A 440 47.17 -18.63 23.83
CA ASN A 440 47.39 -18.39 25.25
C ASN A 440 48.20 -17.10 25.48
N THR A 441 49.15 -16.80 24.59
CA THR A 441 49.91 -15.54 24.62
C THR A 441 49.00 -14.31 24.44
N ILE A 442 48.11 -14.35 23.42
CA ILE A 442 47.15 -13.28 23.16
C ILE A 442 46.18 -13.11 24.35
N LEU A 443 45.64 -14.21 24.86
CA LEU A 443 44.66 -14.18 25.95
C LEU A 443 45.29 -13.70 27.27
N ARG A 444 46.49 -14.16 27.63
CA ARG A 444 47.21 -13.73 28.85
C ARG A 444 47.43 -12.23 28.89
N ALA A 445 47.93 -11.67 27.79
CA ALA A 445 48.23 -10.24 27.71
C ALA A 445 47.00 -9.34 27.97
N GLU A 446 45.79 -9.82 27.68
CA GLU A 446 44.56 -9.06 27.92
C GLU A 446 43.92 -9.38 29.27
N VAL A 447 44.06 -10.61 29.75
CA VAL A 447 43.69 -11.03 31.10
C VAL A 447 44.47 -10.22 32.15
N ASP A 448 45.78 -10.03 31.95
CA ASP A 448 46.62 -9.25 32.88
C ASP A 448 46.13 -7.81 33.01
N LYS A 449 45.89 -7.13 31.87
CA LYS A 449 45.32 -5.77 31.86
C LYS A 449 43.92 -5.68 32.44
N ALA A 450 43.15 -6.77 32.38
CA ALA A 450 41.79 -6.82 32.91
C ALA A 450 41.77 -7.10 34.41
N TYR A 451 42.75 -7.82 34.95
CA TYR A 451 42.96 -7.97 36.39
C TYR A 451 43.26 -6.62 37.06
N ASP A 452 43.99 -5.73 36.38
CA ASP A 452 44.22 -4.35 36.85
C ASP A 452 42.92 -3.55 37.02
N LYS A 453 41.84 -3.91 36.30
CA LYS A 453 40.54 -3.23 36.40
C LYS A 453 39.71 -3.67 37.61
N ILE A 454 40.02 -4.83 38.21
CA ILE A 454 39.27 -5.42 39.33
C ILE A 454 40.13 -5.69 40.57
N SER A 455 41.40 -5.29 40.53
CA SER A 455 42.31 -5.34 41.66
C SER A 455 42.57 -3.93 42.18
N GLU A 456 42.70 -3.81 43.50
CA GLU A 456 43.08 -2.56 44.16
C GLU A 456 44.42 -2.78 44.87
N ARG A 457 45.41 -1.91 44.58
CA ARG A 457 46.79 -2.06 45.10
C ARG A 457 47.43 -3.43 44.82
N GLY A 458 47.03 -4.08 43.72
CA GLY A 458 47.51 -5.40 43.32
C GLY A 458 46.84 -6.59 44.04
N ILE A 459 45.80 -6.35 44.83
CA ILE A 459 45.02 -7.40 45.52
C ILE A 459 43.62 -7.49 44.90
N LEU A 460 43.17 -8.71 44.61
CA LEU A 460 41.85 -8.95 44.03
C LEU A 460 40.75 -8.62 45.05
N LEU A 461 39.76 -7.82 44.64
CA LEU A 461 38.63 -7.47 45.51
C LEU A 461 37.82 -8.71 45.91
N PRO A 462 37.34 -8.85 47.15
CA PRO A 462 36.33 -9.85 47.51
C PRO A 462 35.06 -9.70 46.65
N GLU A 463 34.43 -10.80 46.22
CA GLU A 463 33.20 -10.76 45.39
C GLU A 463 32.07 -9.93 46.01
N SER A 464 31.99 -9.86 47.34
CA SER A 464 31.02 -9.03 48.07
C SER A 464 31.22 -7.53 47.85
N GLN A 465 32.43 -7.11 47.45
CA GLN A 465 32.83 -5.71 47.22
C GLN A 465 32.88 -5.36 45.72
N MET A 466 32.67 -6.33 44.81
CA MET A 466 32.66 -6.10 43.37
C MET A 466 31.31 -5.55 42.89
N THR A 467 31.36 -4.57 41.98
CA THR A 467 30.19 -4.13 41.18
C THR A 467 29.72 -5.22 40.22
N SER A 468 28.50 -5.09 39.69
CA SER A 468 27.95 -6.06 38.71
C SER A 468 28.82 -6.20 37.45
N SER A 469 29.40 -5.10 36.95
CA SER A 469 30.30 -5.12 35.80
C SER A 469 31.65 -5.76 36.13
N GLN A 470 32.17 -5.55 37.35
CA GLN A 470 33.37 -6.23 37.86
C GLN A 470 33.14 -7.74 38.03
N LYS A 471 31.97 -8.16 38.52
CA LYS A 471 31.59 -9.58 38.62
C LYS A 471 31.48 -10.26 37.26
N GLU A 472 30.89 -9.56 36.28
CA GLU A 472 30.79 -10.06 34.92
C GLU A 472 32.18 -10.23 34.27
N LEU A 473 33.06 -9.23 34.42
CA LEU A 473 34.46 -9.35 33.97
C LEU A 473 35.18 -10.48 34.72
N TYR A 474 35.02 -10.57 36.04
CA TYR A 474 35.66 -11.59 36.85
C TYR A 474 35.25 -13.01 36.42
N SER A 475 33.98 -13.23 36.08
CA SER A 475 33.51 -14.50 35.52
C SER A 475 34.20 -14.84 34.19
N LYS A 476 34.38 -13.86 33.31
CA LYS A 476 35.11 -14.03 32.03
C LYS A 476 36.59 -14.33 32.26
N LEU A 477 37.22 -13.68 33.23
CA LEU A 477 38.61 -13.97 33.61
C LEU A 477 38.77 -15.39 34.16
N LYS A 478 37.82 -15.86 34.97
CA LYS A 478 37.79 -17.25 35.45
C LYS A 478 37.66 -18.26 34.30
N GLU A 479 36.80 -17.97 33.32
CA GLU A 479 36.70 -18.77 32.09
C GLU A 479 38.02 -18.74 31.31
N ALA A 480 38.67 -17.59 31.18
CA ALA A 480 39.93 -17.43 30.47
C ALA A 480 41.06 -18.25 31.11
N THR A 481 41.21 -18.20 32.43
CA THR A 481 42.19 -19.00 33.18
C THR A 481 41.96 -20.50 32.97
N ARG A 482 40.69 -20.95 32.95
CA ARG A 482 40.36 -22.34 32.64
C ARG A 482 40.78 -22.71 31.22
N LEU A 483 40.42 -21.88 30.24
CA LEU A 483 40.72 -22.13 28.83
C LEU A 483 42.23 -22.13 28.54
N MET A 484 43.05 -21.34 29.26
CA MET A 484 44.51 -21.34 29.07
C MET A 484 45.18 -22.71 29.29
N THR A 485 44.50 -23.64 29.97
CA THR A 485 45.00 -25.00 30.21
C THR A 485 44.44 -26.04 29.22
N ASP A 486 43.52 -25.63 28.35
CA ASP A 486 42.82 -26.50 27.40
C ASP A 486 43.37 -26.33 25.97
N VAL A 487 43.87 -27.42 25.39
CA VAL A 487 44.59 -27.42 24.10
C VAL A 487 43.65 -27.35 22.88
N SER A 488 42.32 -27.38 23.06
CA SER A 488 41.35 -27.56 21.95
C SER A 488 40.37 -26.40 21.73
N ASN A 489 40.64 -25.21 22.28
CA ASN A 489 39.65 -24.11 22.33
C ASN A 489 40.14 -22.77 21.75
N GLY A 490 41.07 -22.77 20.79
CA GLY A 490 41.67 -21.57 20.20
C GLY A 490 40.68 -20.48 19.75
N LYS A 491 39.60 -20.85 19.04
CA LYS A 491 38.56 -19.89 18.60
C LYS A 491 37.88 -19.19 19.79
N ARG A 492 37.48 -19.95 20.82
CA ARG A 492 36.84 -19.40 22.02
C ARG A 492 37.83 -18.54 22.83
N LYS A 493 39.11 -18.92 22.91
CA LYS A 493 40.15 -18.09 23.55
C LYS A 493 40.22 -16.70 22.93
N LEU A 494 40.22 -16.62 21.61
CA LEU A 494 40.30 -15.35 20.89
C LEU A 494 39.02 -14.51 21.01
N GLU A 495 37.85 -15.15 20.99
CA GLU A 495 36.58 -14.47 21.25
C GLU A 495 36.49 -13.94 22.68
N LEU A 496 36.96 -14.73 23.65
CA LEU A 496 37.00 -14.32 25.05
C LEU A 496 38.02 -13.19 25.28
N THR A 497 39.16 -13.18 24.57
CA THR A 497 40.07 -12.02 24.56
C THR A 497 39.34 -10.76 24.11
N TYR A 498 38.54 -10.86 23.03
CA TYR A 498 37.75 -9.73 22.53
C TYR A 498 36.71 -9.26 23.56
N GLU A 499 35.98 -10.19 24.17
CA GLU A 499 34.99 -9.90 25.21
C GLU A 499 35.62 -9.25 26.45
N ILE A 500 36.79 -9.72 26.89
CA ILE A 500 37.53 -9.17 28.04
C ILE A 500 38.00 -7.75 27.77
N LYS A 501 38.60 -7.50 26.60
CA LYS A 501 39.08 -6.16 26.23
C LYS A 501 37.96 -5.12 26.23
N HIS A 502 36.80 -5.48 25.68
CA HIS A 502 35.64 -4.61 25.56
C HIS A 502 34.73 -4.61 26.78
N SER A 503 35.06 -5.38 27.82
CA SER A 503 34.36 -5.31 29.09
C SER A 503 34.67 -3.97 29.76
N SER A 504 33.64 -3.16 29.97
CA SER A 504 33.71 -1.92 30.73
C SER A 504 33.59 -2.24 32.22
N VAL A 505 34.55 -1.77 33.00
CA VAL A 505 34.53 -1.86 34.46
C VAL A 505 34.42 -0.45 35.02
N SER A 506 33.39 -0.20 35.82
CA SER A 506 33.22 1.08 36.50
C SER A 506 34.07 1.12 37.77
N SER A 507 35.12 1.94 37.80
CA SER A 507 35.85 2.27 39.02
C SER A 507 35.00 3.16 39.93
N SER A 508 34.81 2.78 41.18
CA SER A 508 34.04 3.55 42.16
C SER A 508 34.81 4.79 42.62
N SER A 509 34.53 5.94 42.00
CA SER A 509 34.39 7.25 42.65
C SER A 509 33.97 8.27 41.57
N SER A 510 32.79 8.86 41.74
CA SER A 510 32.20 9.95 40.94
C SER A 510 32.17 9.77 39.41
N SER A 511 31.09 9.21 38.84
CA SER A 511 30.58 9.55 37.47
C SER A 511 29.37 8.72 36.99
N SER A 512 28.62 8.02 37.87
CA SER A 512 27.37 7.36 37.42
C SER A 512 26.29 8.35 36.99
N ASP A 513 26.32 9.57 37.53
CA ASP A 513 25.35 10.61 37.17
C ASP A 513 25.71 11.29 35.83
N SER A 514 27.01 11.49 35.56
CA SER A 514 27.50 12.18 34.36
C SER A 514 27.21 11.43 33.06
N ASN A 515 27.42 10.12 33.03
CA ASN A 515 27.14 9.30 31.83
C ASN A 515 25.63 9.14 31.58
N SER A 516 24.83 9.13 32.65
CA SER A 516 23.36 9.15 32.54
C SER A 516 22.87 10.49 31.97
N GLN A 517 23.38 11.62 32.50
CA GLN A 517 23.04 12.97 32.04
C GLN A 517 23.51 13.22 30.60
N ILE A 518 24.72 12.79 30.23
CA ILE A 518 25.20 12.85 28.84
C ILE A 518 24.32 12.00 27.92
N ARG A 519 23.86 10.83 28.37
CA ARG A 519 22.98 9.97 27.58
C ARG A 519 21.62 10.63 27.34
N GLU A 520 20.97 11.17 28.37
CA GLU A 520 19.70 11.89 28.23
C GLU A 520 19.84 13.08 27.27
N ALA A 521 20.90 13.87 27.40
CA ALA A 521 21.19 15.00 26.53
C ALA A 521 21.38 14.58 25.04
N ASN A 522 22.12 13.50 24.79
CA ASN A 522 22.30 12.97 23.43
C ASN A 522 21.00 12.40 22.83
N GLU A 523 20.12 11.83 23.65
CA GLU A 523 18.81 11.36 23.19
C GLU A 523 17.92 12.53 22.73
N LEU A 524 17.96 13.68 23.40
CA LEU A 524 17.24 14.88 22.97
C LEU A 524 17.82 15.46 21.67
N LEU A 525 19.14 15.52 21.52
CA LEU A 525 19.78 15.96 20.28
C LEU A 525 19.45 15.06 19.09
N ASN A 526 19.38 13.74 19.33
CA ASN A 526 18.97 12.78 18.32
C ASN A 526 17.51 12.97 17.91
N LYS A 527 16.59 13.22 18.84
CA LYS A 527 15.19 13.57 18.53
C LYS A 527 15.08 14.85 17.70
N ALA A 528 15.99 15.80 17.90
CA ALA A 528 16.05 17.06 17.16
C ALA A 528 16.86 17.01 15.85
N LYS A 529 17.40 15.84 15.45
CA LYS A 529 18.34 15.73 14.33
C LYS A 529 17.72 16.11 12.99
N ASP A 530 16.46 15.74 12.77
CA ASP A 530 15.76 15.97 11.50
C ASP A 530 14.93 17.26 11.50
N ILE A 531 14.91 18.00 12.61
CA ILE A 531 14.22 19.29 12.72
C ILE A 531 15.02 20.36 11.98
N ARG A 532 14.38 20.99 10.99
CA ARG A 532 14.94 22.08 10.19
C ARG A 532 14.20 23.37 10.54
N THR A 533 14.72 24.11 11.51
CA THR A 533 14.20 25.42 11.95
C THR A 533 15.31 26.48 11.87
N GLN A 534 14.93 27.73 11.62
CA GLN A 534 15.83 28.90 11.71
C GLN A 534 15.70 29.64 13.05
N SER A 535 14.92 29.12 14.00
CA SER A 535 14.67 29.79 15.26
C SER A 535 15.96 30.06 16.02
N PRO A 536 16.26 31.34 16.33
CA PRO A 536 17.44 31.70 17.09
C PRO A 536 17.46 31.05 18.48
N GLU A 537 16.31 30.97 19.15
CA GLU A 537 16.20 30.34 20.47
C GLU A 537 16.41 28.82 20.41
N PHE A 538 15.80 28.12 19.46
CA PHE A 538 16.00 26.67 19.29
C PHE A 538 17.46 26.34 19.01
N LEU A 539 18.08 27.05 18.07
CA LEU A 539 19.47 26.83 17.67
C LEU A 539 20.43 27.20 18.79
N SER A 540 20.17 28.28 19.52
CA SER A 540 20.94 28.69 20.69
C SER A 540 20.90 27.64 21.80
N LYS A 541 19.71 27.16 22.19
CA LYS A 541 19.57 26.13 23.23
C LYS A 541 20.17 24.80 22.82
N LYS A 542 20.06 24.41 21.55
CA LYS A 542 20.73 23.23 20.99
C LYS A 542 22.26 23.35 21.07
N ALA A 543 22.81 24.48 20.65
CA ALA A 543 24.24 24.75 20.70
C ALA A 543 24.77 24.79 22.15
N ASN A 544 24.00 25.36 23.08
CA ASN A 544 24.34 25.37 24.51
C ASN A 544 24.38 23.95 25.09
N LEU A 545 23.45 23.08 24.68
CA LEU A 545 23.46 21.67 25.08
C LEU A 545 24.66 20.93 24.49
N ASP A 546 24.96 21.10 23.20
CA ASP A 546 26.15 20.54 22.55
C ASP A 546 27.44 20.99 23.25
N TYR A 547 27.52 22.26 23.63
CA TYR A 547 28.66 22.82 24.36
C TYR A 547 28.79 22.24 25.76
N ALA A 548 27.69 22.16 26.52
CA ALA A 548 27.70 21.60 27.87
C ALA A 548 28.09 20.11 27.87
N ILE A 549 27.65 19.33 26.87
CA ILE A 549 28.10 17.94 26.67
C ILE A 549 29.62 17.90 26.43
N ALA A 550 30.14 18.78 25.57
CA ALA A 550 31.56 18.84 25.27
C ALA A 550 32.39 19.22 26.52
N ASP A 551 31.91 20.12 27.35
CA ASP A 551 32.61 20.55 28.56
C ASP A 551 32.58 19.51 29.67
N VAL A 552 31.46 18.80 29.89
CA VAL A 552 31.44 17.65 30.81
C VAL A 552 32.36 16.52 30.32
N ARG A 553 32.44 16.31 28.99
CA ARG A 553 33.38 15.34 28.40
C ARG A 553 34.85 15.74 28.60
N LYS A 554 35.17 17.03 28.69
CA LYS A 554 36.52 17.53 29.02
C LYS A 554 36.81 17.43 30.51
N SER A 555 35.84 17.76 31.37
CA SER A 555 35.96 17.71 32.82
C SER A 555 34.58 17.58 33.47
N ALA A 556 34.33 16.46 34.17
CA ALA A 556 33.07 16.20 34.86
C ALA A 556 33.02 16.84 36.27
N SER A 557 33.35 18.13 36.36
CA SER A 557 33.22 18.90 37.61
C SER A 557 31.75 19.06 38.01
N SER A 558 31.48 19.28 39.30
CA SER A 558 30.11 19.53 39.80
C SER A 558 29.45 20.71 39.09
N THR A 559 30.21 21.77 38.80
CA THR A 559 29.76 22.93 38.03
C THR A 559 29.40 22.56 36.59
N ASN A 560 30.24 21.78 35.90
CA ASN A 560 29.97 21.38 34.51
C ASN A 560 28.77 20.42 34.42
N LEU A 561 28.61 19.52 35.39
CA LEU A 561 27.45 18.63 35.47
C LEU A 561 26.16 19.39 35.74
N GLN A 562 26.19 20.41 36.60
CA GLN A 562 25.05 21.28 36.82
C GLN A 562 24.70 22.08 35.54
N ASN A 563 25.70 22.64 34.86
CA ASN A 563 25.50 23.34 33.59
C ASN A 563 24.91 22.42 32.50
N LEU A 564 25.33 21.15 32.42
CA LEU A 564 24.76 20.16 31.52
C LEU A 564 23.30 19.85 31.88
N LYS A 565 22.99 19.72 33.17
CA LYS A 565 21.61 19.49 33.61
C LYS A 565 20.71 20.67 33.25
N ASP A 566 21.15 21.90 33.53
CA ASP A 566 20.39 23.12 33.22
C ASP A 566 20.18 23.28 31.70
N ALA A 567 21.23 23.05 30.89
CA ALA A 567 21.13 23.08 29.43
C ALA A 567 20.22 21.96 28.88
N THR A 568 20.23 20.78 29.51
CA THR A 568 19.37 19.65 29.14
C THR A 568 17.90 19.99 29.39
N GLU A 569 17.58 20.53 30.57
CA GLU A 569 16.20 20.94 30.92
C GLU A 569 15.70 22.07 30.00
N ASP A 570 16.53 23.07 29.73
CA ASP A 570 16.19 24.18 28.85
C ASP A 570 15.94 23.73 27.40
N PHE A 571 16.79 22.87 26.84
CA PHE A 571 16.60 22.37 25.49
C PHE A 571 15.40 21.41 25.40
N LYS A 572 15.21 20.55 26.41
CA LYS A 572 14.05 19.64 26.51
C LYS A 572 12.75 20.42 26.48
N TYR A 573 12.67 21.54 27.20
CA TYR A 573 11.49 22.41 27.21
C TYR A 573 11.20 22.97 25.81
N VAL A 574 12.20 23.58 25.16
CA VAL A 574 12.04 24.19 23.84
C VAL A 574 11.72 23.14 22.76
N LEU A 575 12.34 21.96 22.82
CA LEU A 575 12.09 20.85 21.91
C LEU A 575 10.66 20.31 22.06
N ASN A 576 10.18 20.12 23.28
CA ASN A 576 8.83 19.64 23.52
C ASN A 576 7.77 20.65 23.05
N ALA A 577 7.97 21.94 23.31
CA ALA A 577 7.08 22.98 22.82
C ALA A 577 7.04 23.02 21.29
N TYR A 578 8.20 22.88 20.63
CA TYR A 578 8.29 22.81 19.16
C TYR A 578 7.55 21.59 18.60
N LEU A 579 7.78 20.40 19.18
CA LEU A 579 7.16 19.15 18.72
C LEU A 579 5.65 19.13 18.93
N ALA A 580 5.16 19.69 20.05
CA ALA A 580 3.73 19.81 20.30
C ALA A 580 3.05 20.70 19.25
N LEU A 581 3.67 21.82 18.88
CA LEU A 581 3.15 22.71 17.85
C LEU A 581 3.20 22.07 16.44
N ASP A 582 4.29 21.36 16.12
CA ASP A 582 4.46 20.61 14.86
C ASP A 582 3.38 19.52 14.69
N ASP A 583 3.05 18.80 15.76
CA ASP A 583 2.01 17.77 15.73
C ASP A 583 0.60 18.35 15.48
N LYS A 584 0.30 19.51 16.08
CA LYS A 584 -0.96 20.23 15.83
C LYS A 584 -1.06 20.72 14.39
N ILE A 585 0.01 21.28 13.83
CA ILE A 585 0.07 21.68 12.43
C ILE A 585 -0.18 20.49 11.52
N LYS A 586 0.50 19.36 11.75
CA LYS A 586 0.29 18.12 10.98
C LYS A 586 -1.14 17.61 11.08
N THR A 587 -1.76 17.70 12.25
CA THR A 587 -3.16 17.32 12.47
C THR A 587 -4.10 18.21 11.66
N ALA A 588 -3.88 19.53 11.67
CA ALA A 588 -4.66 20.49 10.89
C ALA A 588 -4.52 20.26 9.36
N GLU A 589 -3.29 20.09 8.88
CA GLU A 589 -3.00 19.80 7.47
C GLU A 589 -3.64 18.48 7.01
N LYS A 590 -3.57 17.45 7.86
CA LYS A 590 -4.21 16.17 7.61
C LYS A 590 -5.73 16.31 7.55
N LEU A 591 -6.36 17.06 8.46
CA LEU A 591 -7.80 17.29 8.45
C LEU A 591 -8.27 17.95 7.15
N ILE A 592 -7.55 18.99 6.68
CA ILE A 592 -7.84 19.66 5.41
C ILE A 592 -7.68 18.68 4.23
N LYS A 593 -6.59 17.91 4.25
CA LYS A 593 -6.27 16.95 3.18
C LYS A 593 -7.29 15.82 3.06
N ASP A 594 -7.66 15.22 4.19
CA ASP A 594 -8.56 14.06 4.25
C ASP A 594 -9.99 14.44 3.83
N ASN A 595 -10.39 15.70 4.06
CA ASN A 595 -11.72 16.22 3.70
C ASN A 595 -11.75 17.02 2.39
N LYS A 596 -10.66 16.99 1.60
CA LYS A 596 -10.56 17.72 0.33
C LYS A 596 -11.68 17.36 -0.65
N SER A 597 -12.07 16.09 -0.74
CA SER A 597 -13.15 15.63 -1.63
C SER A 597 -14.53 16.15 -1.21
N THR A 598 -14.80 16.18 0.10
CA THR A 598 -16.03 16.75 0.68
C THR A 598 -16.13 18.26 0.42
N ILE A 599 -15.01 18.97 0.58
CA ILE A 599 -14.88 20.41 0.27
C ILE A 599 -15.05 20.68 -1.24
N GLU A 600 -14.44 19.86 -2.10
CA GLU A 600 -14.60 20.01 -3.56
C GLU A 600 -16.02 19.65 -4.03
N TYR A 601 -16.68 18.69 -3.38
CA TYR A 601 -18.06 18.32 -3.68
C TYR A 601 -19.04 19.46 -3.35
N SER A 602 -18.91 20.10 -2.19
CA SER A 602 -19.74 21.25 -1.82
C SER A 602 -19.56 22.42 -2.79
N PHE A 603 -18.34 22.69 -3.26
CA PHE A 603 -18.06 23.70 -4.28
C PHE A 603 -18.53 23.35 -5.69
N ARG A 604 -18.88 22.09 -5.96
CA ARG A 604 -19.42 21.67 -7.26
C ARG A 604 -20.95 21.64 -7.24
N SER A 605 -21.57 21.22 -6.14
CA SER A 605 -23.03 21.12 -6.01
C SER A 605 -23.73 22.48 -6.09
N LYS A 606 -24.73 22.58 -6.98
CA LYS A 606 -25.55 23.80 -7.15
C LYS A 606 -26.47 24.05 -5.95
N ALA A 607 -27.05 22.99 -5.38
CA ALA A 607 -27.94 23.07 -4.22
C ALA A 607 -27.26 23.69 -2.99
N TYR A 608 -25.96 23.42 -2.78
CA TYR A 608 -25.21 23.95 -1.64
C TYR A 608 -24.53 25.30 -1.91
N LYS A 609 -24.41 25.73 -3.18
CA LYS A 609 -23.96 27.07 -3.55
C LYS A 609 -24.99 28.17 -3.27
N GLU A 610 -26.25 27.79 -3.24
CA GLU A 610 -27.40 28.69 -3.10
C GLU A 610 -28.04 28.63 -1.70
N ALA A 611 -27.54 27.74 -0.83
CA ALA A 611 -28.00 27.61 0.55
C ALA A 611 -27.24 28.57 1.49
N ASP A 612 -27.98 29.46 2.17
CA ASP A 612 -27.45 30.39 3.16
C ASP A 612 -27.26 29.70 4.52
N VAL A 613 -26.20 30.05 5.25
CA VAL A 613 -25.96 29.56 6.62
C VAL A 613 -26.62 30.52 7.61
N PRO A 614 -27.61 30.10 8.40
CA PRO A 614 -28.23 31.00 9.36
C PRO A 614 -27.37 31.10 10.63
N LYS A 615 -26.69 32.25 10.81
CA LYS A 615 -26.87 33.12 11.98
C LYS A 615 -26.18 34.47 11.84
N GLU A 616 -26.95 35.48 12.26
CA GLU A 616 -26.62 36.84 12.68
C GLU A 616 -25.74 37.66 11.69
N SER A 617 -26.44 38.52 10.93
CA SER A 617 -25.98 39.70 10.19
C SER A 617 -25.20 39.59 8.87
N SER A 618 -24.96 38.42 8.26
CA SER A 618 -24.12 38.39 7.04
C SER A 618 -24.57 37.63 5.79
N GLY A 619 -25.71 36.92 5.77
CA GLY A 619 -26.27 36.35 4.52
C GLY A 619 -25.24 35.53 3.69
N VAL A 620 -24.33 34.83 4.38
CA VAL A 620 -23.17 34.19 3.73
C VAL A 620 -23.58 32.81 3.22
N LYS A 621 -23.29 32.57 1.94
CA LYS A 621 -23.46 31.26 1.30
C LYS A 621 -22.63 30.19 2.02
N LEU A 622 -23.19 28.99 2.17
CA LEU A 622 -22.50 27.85 2.80
C LEU A 622 -21.14 27.54 2.18
N SER A 623 -21.00 27.70 0.86
CA SER A 623 -19.71 27.55 0.18
C SER A 623 -18.67 28.56 0.67
N ASP A 624 -19.07 29.81 0.91
CA ASP A 624 -18.14 30.86 1.32
C ASP A 624 -17.83 30.76 2.81
N TYR A 625 -18.77 30.26 3.62
CA TYR A 625 -18.54 29.89 5.02
C TYR A 625 -17.49 28.78 5.17
N ILE A 626 -17.60 27.69 4.39
CA ILE A 626 -16.63 26.58 4.41
C ILE A 626 -15.25 27.05 3.93
N LYS A 627 -15.18 27.88 2.86
CA LYS A 627 -13.92 28.50 2.41
C LYS A 627 -13.29 29.34 3.51
N LYS A 628 -14.08 30.17 4.19
CA LYS A 628 -13.59 31.05 5.26
C LYS A 628 -13.03 30.25 6.43
N LYS A 629 -13.73 29.21 6.90
CA LYS A 629 -13.23 28.35 8.00
C LYS A 629 -11.95 27.60 7.62
N ARG A 630 -11.85 27.10 6.39
CA ARG A 630 -10.62 26.50 5.86
C ARG A 630 -9.48 27.51 5.79
N SER A 631 -9.72 28.69 5.20
CA SER A 631 -8.72 29.76 5.09
C SER A 631 -8.18 30.13 6.45
N ASN A 632 -9.03 30.29 7.47
CA ASN A 632 -8.59 30.60 8.83
C ASN A 632 -7.62 29.57 9.39
N ILE A 633 -7.79 28.27 9.09
CA ILE A 633 -6.86 27.21 9.51
C ILE A 633 -5.57 27.29 8.70
N GLU A 634 -5.65 27.47 7.38
CA GLU A 634 -4.49 27.59 6.49
C GLU A 634 -3.61 28.80 6.86
N ASP A 635 -4.24 29.94 7.13
CA ASP A 635 -3.58 31.17 7.57
C ASP A 635 -2.90 30.96 8.93
N LYS A 636 -3.57 30.30 9.88
CA LYS A 636 -2.97 29.97 11.20
C LYS A 636 -1.83 28.95 11.10
N ILE A 637 -1.90 27.97 10.20
CA ILE A 637 -0.79 27.06 9.92
C ILE A 637 0.43 27.84 9.42
N VAL A 638 0.23 28.78 8.50
CA VAL A 638 1.31 29.62 7.97
C VAL A 638 1.94 30.46 9.07
N ASP A 639 1.11 31.11 9.92
CA ASP A 639 1.58 31.87 11.07
C ASP A 639 2.39 31.01 12.04
N TYR A 640 1.90 29.81 12.38
CA TYR A 640 2.60 28.92 13.31
C TYR A 640 3.92 28.39 12.75
N LYS A 641 3.98 28.05 11.46
CA LYS A 641 5.25 27.68 10.80
C LYS A 641 6.25 28.83 10.83
N LYS A 642 5.79 30.05 10.54
CA LYS A 642 6.63 31.25 10.62
C LYS A 642 7.15 31.49 12.04
N THR A 643 6.30 31.31 13.05
CA THR A 643 6.69 31.37 14.47
C THR A 643 7.71 30.27 14.80
N MET A 644 7.48 29.02 14.39
CA MET A 644 8.41 27.90 14.58
C MET A 644 9.78 28.13 13.93
N ASP A 645 9.83 28.87 12.83
CA ASP A 645 11.07 29.20 12.13
C ASP A 645 11.80 30.42 12.69
N SER A 646 11.16 31.26 13.52
CA SER A 646 11.73 32.58 13.89
C SER A 646 11.61 32.97 15.36
N PHE A 647 11.15 32.08 16.24
CA PHE A 647 10.99 32.42 17.66
C PHE A 647 12.33 32.69 18.36
N ASN A 648 12.35 33.77 19.15
CA ASN A 648 13.48 34.27 19.93
C ASN A 648 13.33 34.02 21.43
N THR A 649 12.14 33.68 21.91
CA THR A 649 11.91 33.25 23.30
C THR A 649 11.03 32.02 23.32
N ARG A 650 11.24 31.11 24.28
CA ARG A 650 10.41 29.91 24.45
C ARG A 650 8.91 30.21 24.66
N THR A 651 8.59 31.38 25.24
CA THR A 651 7.20 31.83 25.44
C THR A 651 6.47 32.17 24.13
N GLN A 652 7.20 32.44 23.04
CA GLN A 652 6.61 32.64 21.72
C GLN A 652 6.13 31.32 21.07
N LEU A 653 6.48 30.16 21.64
CA LEU A 653 5.86 28.88 21.28
C LEU A 653 4.61 28.58 22.11
N ASN A 654 4.43 29.26 23.26
CA ASN A 654 3.19 29.24 24.05
C ASN A 654 2.14 30.18 23.42
N TYR A 655 1.88 30.04 22.12
CA TYR A 655 0.68 30.62 21.51
C TYR A 655 -0.54 29.97 22.17
N PRO A 656 -1.67 30.69 22.36
CA PRO A 656 -2.84 30.15 23.04
C PRO A 656 -3.25 28.84 22.36
N GLU A 657 -2.95 27.73 23.03
CA GLU A 657 -3.14 26.36 22.53
C GLU A 657 -4.57 26.10 22.06
N ASN A 658 -5.51 26.92 22.55
CA ASN A 658 -6.94 26.84 22.35
C ASN A 658 -7.42 27.37 20.99
N GLU A 659 -6.65 28.20 20.26
CA GLU A 659 -7.13 28.83 19.03
C GLU A 659 -7.13 27.87 17.82
N LEU A 660 -6.02 27.19 17.54
CA LEU A 660 -5.95 26.25 16.42
C LEU A 660 -6.81 25.01 16.69
N ASP A 661 -6.83 24.53 17.94
CA ASP A 661 -7.69 23.42 18.34
C ASP A 661 -9.18 23.80 18.23
N GLY A 662 -9.54 25.02 18.64
CA GLY A 662 -10.89 25.57 18.44
C GLY A 662 -11.27 25.66 16.96
N LEU A 663 -10.37 26.13 16.09
CA LEU A 663 -10.62 26.17 14.64
C LEU A 663 -10.73 24.77 14.02
N ILE A 664 -9.90 23.83 14.47
CA ILE A 664 -9.95 22.42 14.06
C ILE A 664 -11.30 21.81 14.45
N ASP A 665 -11.76 22.01 15.68
CA ASP A 665 -13.01 21.42 16.19
C ASP A 665 -14.24 22.07 15.56
N GLU A 666 -14.23 23.39 15.37
CA GLU A 666 -15.24 24.08 14.58
C GLU A 666 -15.31 23.52 13.16
N PHE A 667 -14.17 23.31 12.50
CA PHE A 667 -14.13 22.80 11.14
C PHE A 667 -14.58 21.33 11.07
N ARG A 668 -14.19 20.49 12.03
CA ARG A 668 -14.71 19.11 12.16
C ARG A 668 -16.22 19.09 12.32
N ASN A 669 -16.77 19.96 13.16
CA ASN A 669 -18.22 20.06 13.37
C ASN A 669 -18.95 20.47 12.08
N VAL A 670 -18.40 21.42 11.32
CA VAL A 670 -18.95 21.83 10.02
C VAL A 670 -18.92 20.68 9.02
N ILE A 671 -17.81 19.91 8.95
CA ILE A 671 -17.70 18.75 8.06
C ILE A 671 -18.68 17.63 8.48
N ARG A 672 -18.78 17.33 9.78
CA ARG A 672 -19.71 16.30 10.27
C ARG A 672 -21.17 16.64 9.93
N ASN A 673 -21.57 17.88 10.16
CA ASN A 673 -22.92 18.35 9.82
C ASN A 673 -23.16 18.26 8.30
N PHE A 674 -22.13 18.46 7.47
CA PHE A 674 -22.23 18.32 6.01
C PHE A 674 -22.37 16.87 5.56
N ASP A 675 -21.64 15.93 6.17
CA ASP A 675 -21.76 14.51 5.86
C ASP A 675 -23.15 13.96 6.27
N GLU A 676 -23.70 14.43 7.38
CA GLU A 676 -25.08 14.12 7.79
C GLU A 676 -26.11 14.64 6.78
N LEU A 677 -25.95 15.87 6.27
CA LEU A 677 -26.81 16.43 5.21
C LEU A 677 -26.69 15.66 3.89
N LYS A 678 -25.50 15.15 3.56
CA LYS A 678 -25.26 14.34 2.35
C LYS A 678 -25.92 12.96 2.46
N ILE A 679 -25.85 12.33 3.63
CA ILE A 679 -26.55 11.07 3.91
C ILE A 679 -28.06 11.29 3.82
N LEU A 680 -28.56 12.40 4.34
CA LEU A 680 -29.97 12.77 4.28
C LEU A 680 -30.44 13.04 2.84
N ASP A 681 -29.71 13.81 2.02
CA ASP A 681 -30.01 14.01 0.58
C ASP A 681 -30.02 12.69 -0.19
N GLY A 682 -29.06 11.80 0.08
CA GLY A 682 -29.03 10.45 -0.51
C GLY A 682 -30.22 9.60 -0.07
N THR A 683 -30.63 9.70 1.19
CA THR A 683 -31.78 8.98 1.73
C THR A 683 -33.08 9.51 1.15
N ILE A 684 -33.24 10.83 1.03
CA ILE A 684 -34.39 11.47 0.39
C ILE A 684 -34.51 11.02 -1.06
N LYS A 685 -33.42 11.05 -1.84
CA LYS A 685 -33.41 10.52 -3.22
C LYS A 685 -33.77 9.05 -3.28
N THR A 686 -33.25 8.24 -2.36
CA THR A 686 -33.59 6.81 -2.29
C THR A 686 -35.07 6.60 -1.98
N CYS A 687 -35.66 7.44 -1.12
CA CYS A 687 -37.09 7.41 -0.81
C CYS A 687 -37.95 7.92 -1.97
N GLU A 688 -37.51 8.95 -2.70
CA GLU A 688 -38.17 9.45 -3.92
C GLU A 688 -38.12 8.41 -5.05
N ASP A 689 -37.02 7.63 -5.12
CA ASP A 689 -36.81 6.57 -6.11
C ASP A 689 -37.50 5.24 -5.75
N SER A 690 -38.06 5.11 -4.54
CA SER A 690 -38.70 3.88 -4.05
C SER A 690 -40.23 4.02 -3.97
N GLU A 691 -40.98 3.49 -4.94
CA GLU A 691 -42.44 3.36 -4.84
C GLU A 691 -42.86 2.08 -4.07
N PRO A 692 -43.57 2.16 -2.92
CA PRO A 692 -43.99 0.97 -2.18
C PRO A 692 -45.52 0.77 -2.21
N ASN A 693 -45.97 -0.44 -2.59
CA ASN A 693 -47.37 -0.88 -2.58
C ASN A 693 -47.67 -1.77 -1.35
N GLY A 694 -48.68 -1.41 -0.53
CA GLY A 694 -49.23 -2.25 0.56
C GLY A 694 -50.22 -1.52 1.48
N LYS A 695 -51.18 -2.24 2.10
CA LYS A 695 -52.29 -1.65 2.88
C LYS A 695 -51.86 -1.08 4.26
N VAL A 696 -50.90 -1.72 4.94
CA VAL A 696 -50.24 -1.18 6.16
C VAL A 696 -49.47 0.11 5.85
N PHE A 697 -49.00 0.23 4.61
CA PHE A 697 -48.31 1.41 4.11
C PHE A 697 -49.24 2.63 4.00
N LYS A 698 -50.56 2.48 3.95
CA LYS A 698 -51.49 3.61 3.74
C LYS A 698 -51.63 4.49 4.98
N GLU A 699 -51.50 3.92 6.18
CA GLU A 699 -51.59 4.66 7.46
C GLU A 699 -50.24 5.29 7.85
N ASP A 700 -49.12 4.62 7.54
CA ASP A 700 -47.77 5.16 7.75
C ASP A 700 -47.35 6.15 6.65
N LYS A 701 -47.82 5.97 5.41
CA LYS A 701 -47.71 6.98 4.34
C LYS A 701 -48.45 8.24 4.70
N ASP A 702 -49.60 8.16 5.39
CA ASP A 702 -50.34 9.34 5.82
C ASP A 702 -49.58 10.11 6.91
N LYS A 703 -48.87 9.42 7.81
CA LYS A 703 -47.95 10.04 8.79
C LYS A 703 -46.70 10.62 8.12
N MET A 704 -46.09 9.89 7.19
CA MET A 704 -44.92 10.33 6.41
C MET A 704 -45.26 11.51 5.50
N ASP A 705 -46.39 11.48 4.81
CA ASP A 705 -46.88 12.57 3.97
C ASP A 705 -47.30 13.76 4.82
N LYS A 706 -47.86 13.57 6.03
CA LYS A 706 -48.10 14.67 7.00
C LYS A 706 -46.81 15.28 7.52
N LEU A 707 -45.77 14.49 7.79
CA LEU A 707 -44.46 14.98 8.22
C LEU A 707 -43.69 15.66 7.09
N LEU A 708 -43.69 15.08 5.89
CA LEU A 708 -43.08 15.64 4.69
C LEU A 708 -43.83 16.89 4.22
N LYS A 709 -45.15 16.94 4.38
CA LYS A 709 -45.98 18.12 4.13
C LYS A 709 -45.79 19.17 5.21
N ALA A 710 -45.72 18.82 6.49
CA ALA A 710 -45.37 19.77 7.55
C ALA A 710 -43.97 20.37 7.33
N TYR A 711 -43.02 19.56 6.87
CA TYR A 711 -41.67 20.00 6.51
C TYR A 711 -41.66 20.89 5.26
N LYS A 712 -42.36 20.50 4.18
CA LYS A 712 -42.51 21.31 2.96
C LYS A 712 -43.29 22.59 3.23
N ASP A 713 -44.33 22.56 4.05
CA ASP A 713 -45.11 23.73 4.47
C ASP A 713 -44.30 24.64 5.40
N LEU A 714 -43.41 24.11 6.25
CA LEU A 714 -42.45 24.89 7.04
C LEU A 714 -41.37 25.51 6.15
N PHE A 715 -40.87 24.77 5.16
CA PHE A 715 -39.88 25.23 4.19
C PHE A 715 -40.46 26.29 3.25
N ASP A 716 -41.68 26.07 2.76
CA ASP A 716 -42.42 26.99 1.91
C ASP A 716 -43.01 28.17 2.70
N ASN A 717 -43.35 28.03 3.98
CA ASN A 717 -43.68 29.16 4.84
C ASN A 717 -42.43 29.97 5.20
N ALA A 718 -41.27 29.33 5.43
CA ALA A 718 -40.00 30.05 5.58
C ALA A 718 -39.61 30.79 4.29
N LYS A 719 -39.91 30.20 3.12
CA LYS A 719 -39.73 30.80 1.79
C LYS A 719 -40.74 31.92 1.51
N LYS A 720 -42.01 31.75 1.88
CA LYS A 720 -43.05 32.78 1.77
C LYS A 720 -42.87 33.92 2.78
N LEU A 721 -42.36 33.65 3.98
CA LEU A 721 -41.97 34.68 4.96
C LEU A 721 -40.76 35.49 4.46
N LYS A 722 -39.84 34.84 3.73
CA LYS A 722 -38.74 35.48 2.98
C LYS A 722 -39.25 36.34 1.81
N ASP A 723 -40.30 35.91 1.11
CA ASP A 723 -40.84 36.62 -0.06
C ASP A 723 -41.82 37.75 0.31
N LYS A 724 -42.46 37.72 1.49
CA LYS A 724 -43.46 38.72 1.91
C LYS A 724 -42.95 39.83 2.83
N ALA A 725 -41.73 39.74 3.36
CA ALA A 725 -41.18 40.74 4.26
C ALA A 725 -39.79 41.19 3.78
N GLY A 726 -39.75 42.32 3.06
CA GLY A 726 -38.50 43.02 2.73
C GLY A 726 -37.77 43.62 3.94
N SER A 727 -38.07 43.17 5.16
CA SER A 727 -37.39 43.56 6.41
C SER A 727 -37.56 42.47 7.49
N GLU A 728 -36.54 42.36 8.33
CA GLU A 728 -36.17 41.24 9.21
C GLU A 728 -37.27 40.76 10.18
N ILE A 729 -37.50 39.45 10.22
CA ILE A 729 -38.04 38.77 11.41
C ILE A 729 -36.88 38.03 12.09
N ILE A 730 -36.50 38.50 13.27
CA ILE A 730 -35.52 37.87 14.16
C ILE A 730 -36.25 36.74 14.90
N LEU A 731 -35.87 35.49 14.64
CA LEU A 731 -36.37 34.34 15.41
C LEU A 731 -35.54 34.19 16.70
N SER A 732 -36.21 34.22 17.85
CA SER A 732 -35.60 34.12 19.18
C SER A 732 -35.04 32.72 19.48
N GLU A 733 -34.18 32.64 20.50
CA GLU A 733 -33.50 31.43 20.97
C GLU A 733 -34.46 30.25 21.26
N SER A 734 -35.70 30.55 21.68
CA SER A 734 -36.75 29.54 21.89
C SER A 734 -37.23 28.85 20.61
N SER A 735 -37.10 29.51 19.45
CA SER A 735 -37.48 28.95 18.14
C SER A 735 -36.42 27.98 17.61
N TYR A 736 -35.15 28.22 17.93
CA TYR A 736 -34.03 27.32 17.63
C TYR A 736 -34.07 26.04 18.45
N ASP A 737 -34.39 26.14 19.74
CA ASP A 737 -34.58 24.95 20.57
C ASP A 737 -35.85 24.18 20.18
N LYS A 738 -36.87 24.86 19.67
CA LYS A 738 -38.05 24.20 19.07
C LYS A 738 -37.67 23.40 17.84
N ILE A 739 -36.89 23.98 16.92
CA ILE A 739 -36.36 23.30 15.72
C ILE A 739 -35.45 22.13 16.12
N ARG A 740 -34.55 22.32 17.08
CA ARG A 740 -33.67 21.26 17.59
C ARG A 740 -34.46 20.12 18.26
N SER A 741 -35.50 20.45 19.03
CA SER A 741 -36.41 19.46 19.65
C SER A 741 -37.23 18.71 18.61
N LEU A 742 -37.69 19.39 17.56
CA LEU A 742 -38.42 18.79 16.44
C LEU A 742 -37.50 17.87 15.62
N ASN A 743 -36.25 18.26 15.41
CA ASN A 743 -35.26 17.45 14.69
C ASN A 743 -34.84 16.22 15.49
N LYS A 744 -34.73 16.36 16.82
CA LYS A 744 -34.52 15.25 17.73
C LYS A 744 -35.73 14.31 17.75
N ALA A 745 -36.94 14.83 17.88
CA ALA A 745 -38.18 14.05 17.84
C ALA A 745 -38.35 13.31 16.51
N LEU A 746 -37.93 13.92 15.39
CA LEU A 746 -37.93 13.30 14.07
C LEU A 746 -36.92 12.14 13.97
N ASN A 747 -35.71 12.32 14.50
CA ASN A 747 -34.70 11.27 14.57
C ASN A 747 -35.12 10.12 15.50
N ASP A 748 -35.73 10.44 16.64
CA ASP A 748 -36.22 9.45 17.59
C ASP A 748 -37.38 8.64 16.95
N ALA A 749 -38.33 9.30 16.30
CA ALA A 749 -39.41 8.65 15.54
C ALA A 749 -38.87 7.78 14.38
N PHE A 750 -37.82 8.22 13.69
CA PHE A 750 -37.18 7.46 12.61
C PHE A 750 -36.44 6.22 13.13
N ASN A 751 -35.78 6.33 14.28
CA ASN A 751 -35.11 5.19 14.93
C ASN A 751 -36.11 4.19 15.51
N GLU A 752 -37.24 4.68 16.04
CA GLU A 752 -38.35 3.84 16.50
C GLU A 752 -38.98 3.08 15.30
N TYR A 753 -39.21 3.77 14.18
CA TYR A 753 -39.64 3.16 12.91
C TYR A 753 -38.65 2.10 12.40
N LYS A 754 -37.35 2.39 12.42
CA LYS A 754 -36.30 1.42 12.05
C LYS A 754 -36.32 0.18 12.95
N THR A 755 -36.62 0.37 14.23
CA THR A 755 -36.69 -0.70 15.23
C THR A 755 -37.95 -1.55 15.04
N GLU A 756 -39.11 -0.95 14.78
CA GLU A 756 -40.35 -1.66 14.44
C GLU A 756 -40.28 -2.38 13.08
N TYR A 757 -39.68 -1.75 12.07
CA TYR A 757 -39.41 -2.37 10.77
C TYR A 757 -38.48 -3.59 10.90
N SER A 758 -37.52 -3.55 11.84
CA SER A 758 -36.65 -4.68 12.13
C SER A 758 -37.33 -5.77 12.98
N ARG A 759 -38.44 -5.46 13.65
CA ARG A 759 -39.24 -6.40 14.47
C ARG A 759 -40.41 -7.04 13.71
N SER A 760 -40.95 -6.37 12.70
CA SER A 760 -42.02 -6.91 11.84
C SER A 760 -41.51 -7.82 10.71
N ARG A 761 -40.19 -7.87 10.55
CA ARG A 761 -39.44 -8.76 9.67
C ARG A 761 -38.85 -9.92 10.47
#